data_AF-A0A916RPQ7-F1
#
_entry.id   AF-A0A916RPQ7-F1
#
_cell.length_a   1.000
_cell.length_b   1.000
_cell.length_c   1.000
_cell.angle_alpha   90.00
_cell.angle_beta   90.00
_cell.angle_gamma   90.00
#
_symmetry.space_group_name_H-M   'P 1'
#
loop_
_entity.id
_entity.type
_entity.pdbx_description
1 polymer ?
#
loop_
_entity_poly.entity_id
_entity_poly.type
_entity_poly.pdbx_seq_one_letter_code
_entity_poly.pdbx_strand_id
1 'polypeptide(L)'
;MFLRTLSRRQFIGGAAATSAAFSSALSPMQALAAEPYFPPKSPRQKLSFNIDWRFLRSDATGAEAPSFDDSSWATISTPHTYNDVDSFRDLISHSHGDVGIYQGLAWYRKRFRLPADFAGKKLILEFEGMRQAGDIYLNGKAIGLYENGINAYGVDISNAVQFGAHDNVLAVKVDNRSTYKERATGTPFEWNADDFNPNFGGINRRVWLHVMDNIHQTLPLYYGLETTGVYIHAGNFNIAARNETVTVESQVQNASSKPATVALSVVIVNPTGKKAATFKGKPAEVAAGEKLVLSATGSLTHARFWSVEDPALYDVYTILKVNGRVVDVAQTTTGFRKAEFKGGAGTGGVYLNEKFVYLKGFAQRSTNEWAGLGQAYPDWMHEYTANMIRACHGNYIRWMHISPQKVDADAMARNGIIQVCPAGDKERDATGRQWQQRVEVMRNSMIYYRNNPSILFWEAGNTVITPDHMREMVALRQQWDPHGQRVIGCRGNSDDSANTAISSIAEYFGVMIGQDPRTDQLTGPTAIFRGYSAQRRDRAPIIECEDFRDEASRRYWDNDSPPYFGFKKGPQDAYEYTSESFALAGIKRYWDYWTNRISNTDPAHAKWSGYASIYFSDSDADGRQDSSEVARVSGKVDAVRLPKEIYFAHRVMQNTQPDLHILGHWTYPTKTVKTIYIISNAESVELFLNGRSLGKSTQRTSGVIFSFSAIEFAPGTLKAVGSIRNRAVAEQTLTTTDTPAAIRLTPTLNPAGWQADGEDIALLDVEVIDAEGRRVPTDDARVDFTCTGPAIWRGGYNSGKLDSTNNLYLNTECGINRVAVRSTLTPGAITITASRPGLKPATLQLNTRPLTSRTLL
;
A
#
# COMPACT_ATOMS: atom_id res chain seq x y z
N MET A 1 4.95 -9.61 17.70
CA MET A 1 5.95 -10.03 18.71
C MET A 1 6.53 -8.76 19.32
N PHE A 2 6.20 -8.44 20.58
CA PHE A 2 6.71 -7.24 21.24
C PHE A 2 8.13 -7.48 21.74
N LEU A 3 9.09 -6.69 21.23
CA LEU A 3 10.41 -6.51 21.83
C LEU A 3 10.24 -5.73 23.14
N ARG A 4 10.17 -6.45 24.27
CA ARG A 4 10.49 -5.89 25.58
C ARG A 4 12.00 -5.96 25.77
N THR A 5 12.64 -4.80 25.86
CA THR A 5 13.99 -4.62 26.38
C THR A 5 14.04 -5.07 27.84
N LEU A 6 14.73 -6.18 28.12
CA LEU A 6 15.07 -6.61 29.48
C LEU A 6 16.50 -6.16 29.79
N SER A 7 16.67 -5.43 30.90
CA SER A 7 17.96 -4.98 31.40
C SER A 7 18.64 -6.05 32.29
N ARG A 8 19.97 -6.01 32.30
CA ARG A 8 20.91 -7.10 32.63
C ARG A 8 21.22 -7.27 34.14
N ARG A 9 20.29 -7.02 35.05
CA ARG A 9 20.52 -7.23 36.50
C ARG A 9 19.26 -7.68 37.23
N GLN A 10 19.17 -8.99 37.49
CA GLN A 10 18.62 -9.66 38.67
C GLN A 10 18.31 -11.12 38.33
N PHE A 11 19.34 -11.97 38.38
CA PHE A 11 19.17 -13.42 38.32
C PHE A 11 20.22 -14.10 39.19
N ILE A 12 20.02 -14.09 40.52
CA ILE A 12 20.57 -15.09 41.46
C ILE A 12 19.61 -15.17 42.65
N GLY A 13 19.11 -16.36 42.99
CA GLY A 13 18.51 -16.60 44.31
C GLY A 13 17.49 -17.73 44.42
N GLY A 14 17.95 -18.99 44.38
CA GLY A 14 17.51 -20.04 45.30
C GLY A 14 16.17 -20.76 45.06
N ALA A 15 16.25 -22.04 44.67
CA ALA A 15 15.63 -23.14 45.43
C ALA A 15 16.17 -24.48 44.90
N ALA A 16 16.83 -25.23 45.78
CA ALA A 16 17.30 -26.59 45.58
C ALA A 16 16.34 -27.58 46.25
N ALA A 17 16.19 -28.75 45.62
CA ALA A 17 15.70 -30.07 46.10
C ALA A 17 14.77 -30.65 45.01
N THR A 18 14.88 -31.88 44.51
CA THR A 18 15.55 -33.08 45.01
C THR A 18 15.73 -34.01 43.81
N SER A 19 16.91 -34.61 43.71
CA SER A 19 17.31 -35.60 42.71
C SER A 19 16.75 -36.98 43.01
N ALA A 20 16.09 -37.60 42.01
CA ALA A 20 15.94 -39.05 41.93
C ALA A 20 16.30 -39.47 40.49
N ALA A 21 17.34 -40.30 40.41
CA ALA A 21 17.94 -40.77 39.18
C ALA A 21 17.07 -41.83 38.49
N PHE A 22 16.80 -41.63 37.21
CA PHE A 22 16.63 -42.70 36.24
C PHE A 22 17.48 -42.37 35.03
N SER A 23 18.67 -42.96 34.98
CA SER A 23 19.58 -42.96 33.84
C SER A 23 19.05 -43.92 32.78
N SER A 24 18.27 -43.39 31.84
CA SER A 24 18.11 -43.98 30.51
C SER A 24 18.96 -43.17 29.53
N ALA A 25 19.90 -43.86 28.88
CA ALA A 25 20.77 -43.28 27.87
C ALA A 25 19.96 -42.92 26.61
N LEU A 26 19.33 -41.74 26.63
CA LEU A 26 18.90 -41.07 25.41
C LEU A 26 20.09 -40.22 24.95
N SER A 27 20.85 -40.73 23.98
CA SER A 27 21.71 -39.88 23.18
C SER A 27 20.85 -38.71 22.67
N PRO A 28 21.23 -37.44 22.88
CA PRO A 28 20.51 -36.36 22.23
C PRO A 28 20.71 -36.57 20.73
N MET A 29 19.66 -37.01 20.05
CA MET A 29 19.53 -36.83 18.62
C MET A 29 19.62 -35.31 18.42
N GLN A 30 20.84 -34.82 18.15
CA GLN A 30 21.02 -33.54 17.51
C GLN A 30 20.28 -33.65 16.19
N ALA A 31 19.05 -33.14 16.16
CA ALA A 31 18.35 -32.93 14.91
C ALA A 31 19.24 -31.97 14.11
N LEU A 32 20.02 -32.53 13.18
CA LEU A 32 20.78 -31.77 12.20
C LEU A 32 19.81 -30.76 11.60
N ALA A 33 20.03 -29.48 11.89
CA ALA A 33 19.20 -28.42 11.37
C ALA A 33 19.31 -28.47 9.83
N ALA A 34 18.24 -28.91 9.16
CA ALA A 34 18.23 -29.01 7.71
C ALA A 34 18.63 -27.67 7.08
N GLU A 35 19.60 -27.71 6.15
CA GLU A 35 20.22 -26.54 5.54
C GLU A 35 19.24 -25.74 4.67
N PRO A 36 19.43 -24.41 4.54
CA PRO A 36 18.69 -23.59 3.59
C PRO A 36 18.80 -24.12 2.16
N TYR A 37 17.71 -24.02 1.39
CA TYR A 37 17.73 -24.38 -0.02
C TYR A 37 18.35 -23.27 -0.86
N PHE A 38 19.30 -23.65 -1.71
CA PHE A 38 19.84 -22.79 -2.76
C PHE A 38 19.39 -23.32 -4.13
N PRO A 39 18.79 -22.48 -4.99
CA PRO A 39 18.41 -22.91 -6.33
C PRO A 39 19.66 -23.25 -7.16
N PRO A 40 19.53 -24.12 -8.18
CA PRO A 40 20.62 -24.34 -9.12
C PRO A 40 21.01 -23.02 -9.80
N LYS A 41 22.27 -22.92 -10.24
CA LYS A 41 22.73 -21.75 -11.00
C LYS A 41 21.85 -21.53 -12.22
N SER A 42 21.52 -20.27 -12.47
CA SER A 42 20.66 -19.83 -13.57
C SER A 42 21.39 -18.78 -14.40
N PRO A 43 21.26 -18.82 -15.73
CA PRO A 43 21.61 -17.70 -16.60
C PRO A 43 20.73 -16.46 -16.35
N ARG A 44 19.55 -16.63 -15.74
CA ARG A 44 18.63 -15.52 -15.47
C ARG A 44 19.23 -14.53 -14.48
N GLN A 45 19.14 -13.25 -14.81
CA GLN A 45 19.42 -12.14 -13.91
C GLN A 45 18.28 -11.12 -13.97
N LYS A 46 17.88 -10.59 -12.80
CA LYS A 46 17.00 -9.43 -12.68
C LYS A 46 17.82 -8.32 -12.03
N LEU A 47 18.12 -7.28 -12.80
CA LEU A 47 19.02 -6.21 -12.42
C LEU A 47 18.23 -4.92 -12.28
N SER A 48 18.45 -4.18 -11.18
CA SER A 48 17.85 -2.86 -11.03
C SER A 48 18.37 -1.96 -12.14
N PHE A 49 17.48 -1.22 -12.77
CA PHE A 49 17.81 -0.25 -13.81
C PHE A 49 17.45 1.18 -13.37
N ASN A 50 17.33 1.37 -12.06
CA ASN A 50 16.83 2.58 -11.43
C ASN A 50 17.85 3.71 -11.36
N ILE A 51 19.12 3.36 -11.23
CA ILE A 51 20.15 4.27 -10.74
C ILE A 51 20.78 5.03 -11.91
N ASP A 52 21.12 6.30 -11.67
CA ASP A 52 21.90 7.16 -12.56
C ASP A 52 21.23 7.43 -13.93
N TRP A 53 20.11 8.13 -13.88
CA TRP A 53 19.45 8.72 -15.03
C TRP A 53 19.70 10.22 -15.08
N ARG A 54 19.72 10.77 -16.30
CA ARG A 54 19.63 12.19 -16.60
C ARG A 54 18.17 12.57 -16.82
N PHE A 55 17.76 13.68 -16.25
CA PHE A 55 16.37 14.13 -16.28
C PHE A 55 16.24 15.62 -16.64
N LEU A 56 15.26 15.91 -17.50
CA LEU A 56 14.84 17.25 -17.87
C LEU A 56 13.32 17.38 -17.79
N ARG A 57 12.84 18.36 -17.02
CA ARG A 57 11.42 18.72 -16.87
C ARG A 57 10.97 19.72 -17.95
N SER A 58 11.19 19.36 -19.21
CA SER A 58 10.70 20.09 -20.39
C SER A 58 10.83 19.19 -21.62
N ASP A 59 10.26 19.61 -22.75
CA ASP A 59 10.63 18.98 -24.03
C ASP A 59 12.06 19.37 -24.44
N ALA A 60 12.71 18.52 -25.23
CA ALA A 60 14.01 18.74 -25.83
C ALA A 60 14.04 18.02 -27.19
N THR A 61 14.13 18.81 -28.26
CA THR A 61 14.21 18.28 -29.63
C THR A 61 15.52 17.52 -29.85
N GLY A 62 15.45 16.32 -30.41
CA GLY A 62 16.62 15.49 -30.68
C GLY A 62 17.17 14.75 -29.46
N ALA A 63 16.51 14.83 -28.31
CA ALA A 63 16.94 14.18 -27.07
C ALA A 63 16.84 12.64 -27.11
N GLU A 64 16.30 12.05 -28.18
CA GLU A 64 16.43 10.63 -28.47
C GLU A 64 17.83 10.23 -28.96
N ALA A 65 18.59 11.17 -29.56
CA ALA A 65 19.85 10.86 -30.21
C ALA A 65 20.96 10.49 -29.20
N PRO A 66 21.81 9.49 -29.49
CA PRO A 66 22.89 9.10 -28.57
C PRO A 66 23.89 10.22 -28.29
N SER A 67 24.14 11.06 -29.29
CA SER A 67 25.08 12.19 -29.23
C SER A 67 24.50 13.45 -28.59
N PHE A 68 23.22 13.46 -28.20
CA PHE A 68 22.63 14.60 -27.50
C PHE A 68 23.36 14.86 -26.18
N ASP A 69 23.70 16.13 -25.92
CA ASP A 69 24.38 16.54 -24.69
C ASP A 69 23.36 16.74 -23.56
N ASP A 70 23.39 15.81 -22.60
CA ASP A 70 22.57 15.83 -21.39
C ASP A 70 23.40 16.18 -20.14
N SER A 71 24.61 16.73 -20.31
CA SER A 71 25.51 17.04 -19.18
C SER A 71 24.93 18.07 -18.19
N SER A 72 24.05 18.94 -18.66
CA SER A 72 23.34 19.93 -17.83
C SER A 72 22.07 19.38 -17.16
N TRP A 73 21.66 18.15 -17.46
CA TRP A 73 20.44 17.56 -16.93
C TRP A 73 20.66 17.04 -15.51
N ALA A 74 19.59 17.06 -14.71
CA ALA A 74 19.64 16.59 -13.33
C ALA A 74 19.95 15.09 -13.28
N THR A 75 20.83 14.67 -12.36
CA THR A 75 21.02 13.25 -12.05
C THR A 75 19.95 12.81 -11.05
N ILE A 76 19.21 11.76 -11.40
CA ILE A 76 18.15 11.17 -10.57
C ILE A 76 18.26 9.64 -10.56
N SER A 77 17.51 9.00 -9.67
CA SER A 77 17.18 7.57 -9.75
C SER A 77 15.67 7.38 -9.80
N THR A 78 15.19 6.42 -10.59
CA THR A 78 13.78 6.02 -10.58
C THR A 78 13.52 5.06 -9.42
N PRO A 79 12.33 4.95 -8.80
CA PRO A 79 11.11 5.69 -9.10
C PRO A 79 11.33 7.20 -8.95
N HIS A 80 10.94 7.96 -9.96
CA HIS A 80 11.05 9.43 -9.96
C HIS A 80 9.79 10.07 -10.54
N THR A 81 9.23 11.00 -9.79
CA THR A 81 8.22 11.92 -10.29
C THR A 81 8.76 13.33 -10.22
N TYR A 82 8.56 14.09 -11.30
CA TYR A 82 8.92 15.51 -11.34
C TYR A 82 7.88 16.42 -10.69
N ASN A 83 6.79 15.83 -10.19
CA ASN A 83 5.75 16.53 -9.44
C ASN A 83 5.97 16.46 -7.93
N ASP A 84 7.08 15.89 -7.46
CA ASP A 84 7.43 15.91 -6.03
C ASP A 84 7.69 17.34 -5.52
N VAL A 85 8.12 18.24 -6.42
CA VAL A 85 8.48 19.64 -6.14
C VAL A 85 7.34 20.65 -6.30
N ASP A 86 6.22 20.28 -6.91
CA ASP A 86 5.15 21.21 -7.26
C ASP A 86 3.76 20.78 -6.80
N SER A 87 3.64 19.66 -6.09
CA SER A 87 2.37 19.18 -5.53
C SER A 87 2.19 19.55 -4.05
N PHE A 88 0.95 19.42 -3.55
CA PHE A 88 0.51 19.87 -2.22
C PHE A 88 0.79 21.37 -1.99
N ARG A 89 0.66 22.18 -3.04
CA ARG A 89 0.97 23.62 -2.99
C ARG A 89 -0.25 24.51 -3.06
N ASP A 90 -1.28 24.07 -3.78
CA ASP A 90 -2.52 24.79 -4.00
C ASP A 90 -3.68 24.17 -3.23
N LEU A 91 -4.72 24.97 -2.97
CA LEU A 91 -5.97 24.44 -2.39
C LEU A 91 -6.64 23.50 -3.40
N ILE A 92 -7.10 22.36 -2.90
CA ILE A 92 -7.90 21.42 -3.70
C ILE A 92 -9.37 21.84 -3.76
N SER A 93 -10.20 21.17 -4.57
CA SER A 93 -11.63 21.40 -4.63
C SER A 93 -12.45 20.13 -4.82
N HIS A 94 -13.79 20.24 -4.75
CA HIS A 94 -14.68 19.12 -5.01
C HIS A 94 -14.64 18.54 -6.43
N SER A 95 -14.08 19.27 -7.39
CA SER A 95 -14.03 18.82 -8.79
C SER A 95 -12.63 18.74 -9.37
N HIS A 96 -11.60 19.07 -8.57
CA HIS A 96 -10.20 19.02 -8.98
C HIS A 96 -9.33 18.75 -7.76
N GLY A 97 -8.35 17.84 -7.90
CA GLY A 97 -7.25 17.72 -6.94
C GLY A 97 -6.27 18.89 -7.11
N ASP A 98 -4.99 18.65 -6.88
CA ASP A 98 -3.97 19.67 -7.15
C ASP A 98 -3.86 19.98 -8.65
N VAL A 99 -4.13 21.24 -8.99
CA VAL A 99 -4.11 21.78 -10.35
C VAL A 99 -2.87 22.65 -10.63
N GLY A 100 -2.02 22.88 -9.61
CA GLY A 100 -0.79 23.66 -9.70
C GLY A 100 0.39 22.88 -10.26
N ILE A 101 0.24 21.57 -10.44
CA ILE A 101 1.30 20.68 -10.88
C ILE A 101 1.62 20.86 -12.38
N TYR A 102 2.90 20.72 -12.72
CA TYR A 102 3.34 20.70 -14.11
C TYR A 102 2.78 19.48 -14.83
N GLN A 103 2.08 19.77 -15.92
CA GLN A 103 1.62 18.82 -16.90
C GLN A 103 2.24 19.11 -18.25
N GLY A 104 3.05 18.19 -18.75
CA GLY A 104 3.77 18.42 -19.99
C GLY A 104 4.72 17.30 -20.33
N LEU A 105 5.64 17.63 -21.22
CA LEU A 105 6.66 16.72 -21.69
C LEU A 105 7.88 16.78 -20.77
N ALA A 106 8.48 15.63 -20.52
CA ALA A 106 9.73 15.51 -19.80
C ALA A 106 10.58 14.41 -20.43
N TRP A 107 11.89 14.46 -20.21
CA TRP A 107 12.82 13.47 -20.75
C TRP A 107 13.67 12.84 -19.67
N TYR A 108 13.88 11.54 -19.84
CA TYR A 108 14.80 10.71 -19.08
C TYR A 108 15.82 10.11 -20.03
N ARG A 109 17.11 10.11 -19.68
CA ARG A 109 18.18 9.48 -20.45
C ARG A 109 19.08 8.67 -19.54
N LYS A 110 19.43 7.45 -19.96
CA LYS A 110 20.40 6.61 -19.25
C LYS A 110 21.44 6.11 -20.23
N ARG A 111 22.70 6.40 -19.92
CA ARG A 111 23.86 5.79 -20.59
C ARG A 111 24.30 4.59 -19.78
N PHE A 112 24.50 3.45 -20.45
CA PHE A 112 24.85 2.20 -19.78
C PHE A 112 25.68 1.30 -20.68
N ARG A 113 26.43 0.39 -20.07
CA ARG A 113 27.21 -0.64 -20.79
C ARG A 113 26.75 -2.01 -20.38
N LEU A 114 26.61 -2.88 -21.37
CA LEU A 114 26.28 -4.28 -21.12
C LEU A 114 27.54 -5.14 -21.23
N PRO A 115 27.79 -6.05 -20.28
CA PRO A 115 28.86 -7.02 -20.36
C PRO A 115 28.87 -7.80 -21.69
N ALA A 116 30.06 -8.15 -22.19
CA ALA A 116 30.19 -8.90 -23.44
C ALA A 116 29.56 -10.30 -23.39
N ASP A 117 29.46 -10.90 -22.21
CA ASP A 117 28.83 -12.21 -22.00
C ASP A 117 27.30 -12.17 -22.04
N PHE A 118 26.69 -10.99 -22.11
CA PHE A 118 25.26 -10.83 -22.39
C PHE A 118 24.95 -10.94 -23.89
N ALA A 119 25.95 -10.95 -24.77
CA ALA A 119 25.74 -11.12 -26.20
C ALA A 119 25.01 -12.44 -26.50
N GLY A 120 23.96 -12.37 -27.33
CA GLY A 120 23.11 -13.52 -27.68
C GLY A 120 22.11 -13.96 -26.60
N LYS A 121 22.04 -13.25 -25.47
CA LYS A 121 20.99 -13.42 -24.46
C LYS A 121 19.73 -12.63 -24.84
N LYS A 122 18.62 -12.96 -24.17
CA LYS A 122 17.40 -12.17 -24.15
C LYS A 122 17.52 -11.07 -23.11
N LEU A 123 17.29 -9.84 -23.53
CA LEU A 123 17.37 -8.64 -22.71
C LEU A 123 16.05 -7.89 -22.79
N ILE A 124 15.32 -7.87 -21.67
CA ILE A 124 14.00 -7.22 -21.58
C ILE A 124 14.06 -6.12 -20.53
N LEU A 125 13.64 -4.91 -20.91
CA LEU A 125 13.33 -3.85 -19.95
C LEU A 125 11.90 -4.01 -19.46
N GLU A 126 11.71 -4.00 -18.15
CA GLU A 126 10.41 -3.88 -17.49
C GLU A 126 10.32 -2.49 -16.88
N PHE A 127 9.36 -1.69 -17.33
CA PHE A 127 8.92 -0.48 -16.63
C PHE A 127 7.70 -0.85 -15.82
N GLU A 128 7.77 -0.83 -14.49
CA GLU A 128 6.62 -1.17 -13.64
C GLU A 128 5.48 -0.12 -13.77
N GLY A 129 5.82 1.09 -14.21
CA GLY A 129 4.87 2.16 -14.50
C GLY A 129 5.57 3.45 -14.91
N MET A 130 4.86 4.21 -15.74
CA MET A 130 5.17 5.59 -16.11
C MET A 130 3.83 6.34 -16.09
N ARG A 131 3.83 7.64 -15.81
CA ARG A 131 2.59 8.44 -15.87
C ARG A 131 2.75 9.65 -16.79
N GLN A 132 1.86 9.87 -17.76
CA GLN A 132 0.81 8.97 -18.25
C GLN A 132 1.34 8.07 -19.39
N ALA A 133 2.03 8.66 -20.36
CA ALA A 133 2.53 7.99 -21.56
C ALA A 133 4.06 8.15 -21.71
N GLY A 134 4.69 7.27 -22.48
CA GLY A 134 6.13 7.23 -22.69
C GLY A 134 6.52 6.76 -24.10
N ASP A 135 7.31 7.57 -24.83
CA ASP A 135 8.07 7.12 -25.99
C ASP A 135 9.44 6.62 -25.55
N ILE A 136 9.83 5.44 -26.04
CA ILE A 136 11.06 4.79 -25.61
C ILE A 136 11.98 4.63 -26.81
N TYR A 137 13.18 5.17 -26.70
CA TYR A 137 14.22 5.13 -27.71
C TYR A 137 15.46 4.47 -27.17
N LEU A 138 16.09 3.60 -27.97
CA LEU A 138 17.39 3.03 -27.67
C LEU A 138 18.33 3.32 -28.83
N ASN A 139 19.47 3.92 -28.51
CA ASN A 139 20.49 4.29 -29.48
C ASN A 139 19.92 5.15 -30.64
N GLY A 140 19.00 6.06 -30.32
CA GLY A 140 18.32 6.95 -31.29
C GLY A 140 17.15 6.32 -32.06
N LYS A 141 16.84 5.04 -31.84
CA LYS A 141 15.74 4.34 -32.53
C LYS A 141 14.57 4.13 -31.58
N ALA A 142 13.35 4.41 -32.04
CA ALA A 142 12.15 4.08 -31.28
C ALA A 142 12.05 2.55 -31.11
N ILE A 143 11.82 2.10 -29.87
CA ILE A 143 11.71 0.69 -29.50
C ILE A 143 10.43 0.36 -28.73
N GLY A 144 9.67 1.36 -28.26
CA GLY A 144 8.44 1.13 -27.53
C GLY A 144 7.58 2.38 -27.37
N LEU A 145 6.29 2.15 -27.15
CA LEU A 145 5.27 3.15 -26.86
C LEU A 145 4.39 2.63 -25.71
N TYR A 146 4.31 3.41 -24.66
CA TYR A 146 3.50 3.16 -23.47
C TYR A 146 2.47 4.26 -23.28
N GLU A 147 1.20 3.94 -23.03
CA GLU A 147 0.15 4.96 -23.02
C GLU A 147 -0.86 4.86 -21.86
N ASN A 148 -1.00 3.67 -21.24
CA ASN A 148 -2.12 3.43 -20.33
C ASN A 148 -1.90 3.95 -18.90
N GLY A 149 -0.67 4.27 -18.48
CA GLY A 149 -0.38 4.88 -17.18
C GLY A 149 -0.58 3.99 -15.94
N ILE A 150 -0.98 2.72 -16.11
CA ILE A 150 -1.38 1.83 -15.02
C ILE A 150 -0.51 0.58 -14.94
N ASN A 151 -0.39 -0.17 -16.04
CA ASN A 151 0.25 -1.49 -16.01
C ASN A 151 1.75 -1.40 -16.23
N ALA A 152 2.47 -2.46 -15.84
CA ALA A 152 3.85 -2.65 -16.25
C ALA A 152 3.95 -2.89 -17.76
N TYR A 153 5.07 -2.48 -18.35
CA TYR A 153 5.36 -2.57 -19.78
C TYR A 153 6.71 -3.23 -20.02
N GLY A 154 6.73 -4.19 -20.95
CA GLY A 154 7.93 -4.90 -21.35
C GLY A 154 8.42 -4.47 -22.74
N VAL A 155 9.73 -4.26 -22.88
CA VAL A 155 10.37 -4.00 -24.18
C VAL A 155 11.56 -4.92 -24.36
N ASP A 156 11.58 -5.65 -25.48
CA ASP A 156 12.71 -6.48 -25.87
C ASP A 156 13.77 -5.65 -26.58
N ILE A 157 14.93 -5.51 -25.93
CA ILE A 157 16.05 -4.71 -26.45
C ILE A 157 17.19 -5.57 -27.01
N SER A 158 17.02 -6.90 -27.04
CA SER A 158 18.10 -7.86 -27.36
C SER A 158 18.83 -7.55 -28.67
N ASN A 159 18.09 -7.10 -29.69
CA ASN A 159 18.63 -6.84 -31.03
C ASN A 159 19.04 -5.38 -31.27
N ALA A 160 18.84 -4.49 -30.28
CA ALA A 160 19.06 -3.05 -30.41
C ALA A 160 20.21 -2.53 -29.55
N VAL A 161 20.68 -3.33 -28.59
CA VAL A 161 21.82 -3.00 -27.71
C VAL A 161 23.17 -3.33 -28.32
N GLN A 162 24.19 -2.68 -27.78
CA GLN A 162 25.62 -2.92 -28.00
C GLN A 162 26.26 -3.50 -26.74
N PHE A 163 27.37 -4.22 -26.87
CA PHE A 163 27.99 -4.99 -25.78
C PHE A 163 29.46 -4.60 -25.56
N GLY A 164 30.02 -4.96 -24.40
CA GLY A 164 31.42 -4.74 -24.08
C GLY A 164 31.73 -3.28 -23.79
N ALA A 165 32.68 -2.70 -24.52
CA ALA A 165 33.13 -1.32 -24.31
C ALA A 165 32.21 -0.25 -24.93
N HIS A 166 31.16 -0.67 -25.65
CA HIS A 166 30.24 0.23 -26.33
C HIS A 166 29.17 0.77 -25.38
N ASP A 167 28.93 2.09 -25.46
CA ASP A 167 27.84 2.74 -24.74
C ASP A 167 26.50 2.48 -25.44
N ASN A 168 25.47 2.25 -24.64
CA ASN A 168 24.08 2.35 -25.06
C ASN A 168 23.46 3.60 -24.44
N VAL A 169 22.52 4.21 -25.15
CA VAL A 169 21.72 5.33 -24.64
C VAL A 169 20.25 4.99 -24.76
N LEU A 170 19.59 4.83 -23.62
CA LEU A 170 18.13 4.75 -23.52
C LEU A 170 17.60 6.17 -23.27
N ALA A 171 16.64 6.61 -24.06
CA ALA A 171 15.94 7.87 -23.87
C ALA A 171 14.44 7.61 -23.77
N VAL A 172 13.76 8.24 -22.82
CA VAL A 172 12.33 8.11 -22.60
C VAL A 172 11.70 9.51 -22.54
N LYS A 173 10.79 9.80 -23.46
CA LYS A 173 9.98 11.02 -23.43
C LYS A 173 8.66 10.72 -22.76
N VAL A 174 8.40 11.33 -21.61
CA VAL A 174 7.19 11.12 -20.81
C VAL A 174 6.21 12.28 -21.02
N ASP A 175 4.92 11.97 -21.02
CA ASP A 175 3.83 12.92 -21.12
C ASP A 175 2.77 12.63 -20.04
N ASN A 176 2.61 13.52 -19.08
CA ASN A 176 1.57 13.40 -18.04
C ASN A 176 0.39 14.34 -18.27
N ARG A 177 0.17 14.90 -19.46
CA ARG A 177 -1.02 15.76 -19.66
C ARG A 177 -2.30 14.96 -19.43
N SER A 178 -3.24 15.49 -18.65
CA SER A 178 -4.56 14.86 -18.49
C SER A 178 -5.33 14.80 -19.82
N THR A 179 -4.98 15.67 -20.77
CA THR A 179 -5.49 15.68 -22.14
C THR A 179 -4.85 14.66 -23.08
N TYR A 180 -3.92 13.81 -22.60
CA TYR A 180 -3.28 12.79 -23.44
C TYR A 180 -4.32 11.83 -24.02
N LYS A 181 -4.15 11.49 -25.30
CA LYS A 181 -5.02 10.57 -26.05
C LYS A 181 -4.17 9.46 -26.62
N GLU A 182 -4.71 8.24 -26.59
CA GLU A 182 -4.11 7.09 -27.27
C GLU A 182 -3.85 7.45 -28.74
N ARG A 183 -2.60 7.35 -29.17
CA ARG A 183 -2.19 7.84 -30.50
C ARG A 183 -2.84 7.11 -31.65
N ALA A 184 -3.05 5.80 -31.48
CA ALA A 184 -3.63 4.96 -32.51
C ALA A 184 -5.10 5.30 -32.81
N THR A 185 -5.85 5.84 -31.83
CA THR A 185 -7.30 6.01 -31.94
C THR A 185 -7.78 7.43 -31.69
N GLY A 186 -6.95 8.29 -31.09
CA GLY A 186 -7.36 9.61 -30.62
C GLY A 186 -8.30 9.57 -29.40
N THR A 187 -8.46 8.42 -28.75
CA THR A 187 -9.36 8.25 -27.60
C THR A 187 -8.64 8.58 -26.29
N PRO A 188 -9.23 9.41 -25.40
CA PRO A 188 -8.66 9.64 -24.07
C PRO A 188 -8.77 8.42 -23.17
N PHE A 189 -7.86 8.27 -22.21
CA PHE A 189 -8.00 7.28 -21.14
C PHE A 189 -8.90 7.84 -20.04
N GLU A 190 -9.96 7.12 -19.70
CA GLU A 190 -10.97 7.63 -18.76
C GLU A 190 -10.41 7.94 -17.36
N TRP A 191 -9.46 7.13 -16.89
CA TRP A 191 -8.81 7.30 -15.60
C TRP A 191 -7.74 8.40 -15.59
N ASN A 192 -7.32 8.91 -16.76
CA ASN A 192 -6.37 10.01 -16.85
C ASN A 192 -7.12 11.34 -16.69
N ALA A 193 -7.37 11.73 -15.44
CA ALA A 193 -8.15 12.90 -15.08
C ALA A 193 -7.55 13.61 -13.85
N ASP A 194 -7.87 14.89 -13.70
CA ASP A 194 -7.27 15.79 -12.69
C ASP A 194 -7.94 15.73 -11.30
N ASP A 195 -9.00 14.95 -11.15
CA ASP A 195 -9.79 14.86 -9.92
C ASP A 195 -9.52 13.60 -9.10
N PHE A 196 -9.65 12.41 -9.71
CA PHE A 196 -9.61 11.15 -8.95
C PHE A 196 -8.23 10.51 -8.85
N ASN A 197 -7.39 10.63 -9.87
CA ASN A 197 -6.10 9.94 -9.95
C ASN A 197 -4.99 10.98 -10.07
N PRO A 198 -4.45 11.50 -8.94
CA PRO A 198 -3.38 12.50 -8.95
C PRO A 198 -2.29 12.17 -9.97
N ASN A 199 -1.90 13.18 -10.74
CA ASN A 199 -1.21 12.96 -12.01
C ASN A 199 0.30 13.18 -11.91
N PHE A 200 0.90 12.43 -10.97
CA PHE A 200 2.34 12.43 -10.69
C PHE A 200 3.14 11.85 -11.85
N GLY A 201 3.55 12.72 -12.78
CA GLY A 201 4.22 12.37 -14.01
C GLY A 201 5.62 11.81 -13.81
N GLY A 202 6.10 11.05 -14.78
CA GLY A 202 7.47 10.51 -14.81
C GLY A 202 7.55 8.98 -14.87
N ILE A 203 8.78 8.46 -14.81
CA ILE A 203 9.05 7.05 -14.56
C ILE A 203 8.92 6.80 -13.06
N ASN A 204 7.66 6.80 -12.61
CA ASN A 204 7.27 6.90 -11.21
C ASN A 204 7.18 5.55 -10.49
N ARG A 205 7.68 4.47 -11.10
CA ARG A 205 7.88 3.14 -10.51
C ARG A 205 9.22 2.56 -10.92
N ARG A 206 9.56 1.34 -10.48
CA ARG A 206 10.86 0.72 -10.75
C ARG A 206 11.04 0.36 -12.23
N VAL A 207 12.30 0.34 -12.65
CA VAL A 207 12.74 -0.20 -13.93
C VAL A 207 13.69 -1.38 -13.68
N TRP A 208 13.47 -2.48 -14.40
CA TRP A 208 14.31 -3.67 -14.32
C TRP A 208 14.87 -4.06 -15.68
N LEU A 209 16.11 -4.52 -15.70
CA LEU A 209 16.68 -5.26 -16.82
C LEU A 209 16.65 -6.75 -16.50
N HIS A 210 15.98 -7.53 -17.35
CA HIS A 210 15.95 -8.99 -17.28
C HIS A 210 16.89 -9.57 -18.33
N VAL A 211 17.84 -10.39 -17.89
CA VAL A 211 18.78 -11.15 -18.73
C VAL A 211 18.37 -12.60 -18.67
N MET A 212 18.14 -13.25 -19.82
CA MET A 212 17.70 -14.65 -19.91
C MET A 212 18.34 -15.35 -21.11
N ASP A 213 18.35 -16.69 -21.13
CA ASP A 213 18.71 -17.44 -22.33
C ASP A 213 17.61 -17.37 -23.41
N ASN A 214 17.93 -17.78 -24.65
CA ASN A 214 16.95 -17.78 -25.74
C ASN A 214 15.78 -18.74 -25.52
N ILE A 215 15.99 -19.82 -24.75
CA ILE A 215 14.90 -20.67 -24.25
C ILE A 215 14.70 -20.35 -22.78
N HIS A 216 13.60 -19.68 -22.46
CA HIS A 216 13.36 -19.11 -21.12
C HIS A 216 11.87 -19.14 -20.76
N GLN A 217 11.61 -19.04 -19.46
CA GLN A 217 10.27 -18.78 -18.93
C GLN A 217 9.95 -17.30 -19.12
N THR A 218 8.79 -16.98 -19.67
CA THR A 218 8.46 -15.60 -20.04
C THR A 218 8.19 -14.73 -18.80
N LEU A 219 8.18 -13.41 -18.96
CA LEU A 219 7.77 -12.47 -17.91
C LEU A 219 6.24 -12.25 -17.98
N PRO A 220 5.56 -11.91 -16.87
CA PRO A 220 4.12 -11.63 -16.86
C PRO A 220 3.78 -10.23 -17.41
N LEU A 221 4.43 -9.82 -18.51
CA LEU A 221 4.32 -8.50 -19.13
C LEU A 221 3.53 -8.60 -20.43
N TYR A 222 2.20 -8.67 -20.30
CA TYR A 222 1.35 -8.77 -21.48
C TYR A 222 1.41 -7.49 -22.33
N TYR A 223 1.46 -6.32 -21.69
CA TYR A 223 1.63 -5.07 -22.41
C TYR A 223 3.08 -4.95 -22.92
N GLY A 224 3.23 -4.96 -24.24
CA GLY A 224 4.51 -4.87 -24.95
C GLY A 224 5.09 -6.21 -25.42
N LEU A 225 4.87 -7.32 -24.68
CA LEU A 225 5.46 -8.63 -25.04
C LEU A 225 4.44 -9.74 -25.32
N GLU A 226 3.18 -9.54 -24.94
CA GLU A 226 2.12 -10.56 -25.03
C GLU A 226 2.53 -11.88 -24.37
N THR A 227 3.10 -11.78 -23.17
CA THR A 227 3.53 -12.92 -22.37
C THR A 227 2.82 -12.96 -21.01
N THR A 228 2.69 -14.17 -20.47
CA THR A 228 1.88 -14.45 -19.28
C THR A 228 2.71 -14.91 -18.08
N GLY A 229 3.96 -15.28 -18.30
CA GLY A 229 4.89 -15.76 -17.30
C GLY A 229 4.43 -17.00 -16.55
N VAL A 230 4.66 -17.01 -15.24
CA VAL A 230 4.36 -18.13 -14.34
C VAL A 230 3.01 -17.88 -13.65
N TYR A 231 2.15 -18.90 -13.61
CA TYR A 231 0.93 -18.93 -12.81
C TYR A 231 1.00 -20.05 -11.78
N ILE A 232 0.83 -19.72 -10.51
CA ILE A 232 0.88 -20.65 -9.39
C ILE A 232 -0.48 -20.64 -8.72
N HIS A 233 -1.09 -21.81 -8.59
CA HIS A 233 -2.35 -21.97 -7.90
C HIS A 233 -2.37 -23.25 -7.07
N ALA A 234 -3.24 -23.29 -6.07
CA ALA A 234 -3.41 -24.44 -5.19
C ALA A 234 -4.88 -24.87 -5.15
N GLY A 235 -5.09 -26.17 -4.94
CA GLY A 235 -6.39 -26.81 -4.83
C GLY A 235 -6.32 -28.03 -3.91
N ASN A 236 -7.43 -28.76 -3.76
CA ASN A 236 -7.52 -29.95 -2.91
C ASN A 236 -7.04 -29.70 -1.47
N PHE A 237 -7.40 -28.55 -0.91
CA PHE A 237 -7.01 -28.17 0.44
C PHE A 237 -7.62 -29.12 1.47
N ASN A 238 -6.77 -29.64 2.35
CA ASN A 238 -7.16 -30.24 3.62
C ASN A 238 -6.58 -29.36 4.74
N ILE A 239 -7.42 -28.44 5.25
CA ILE A 239 -6.98 -27.43 6.22
C ILE A 239 -6.53 -28.08 7.53
N ALA A 240 -7.24 -29.09 8.00
CA ALA A 240 -6.92 -29.81 9.24
C ALA A 240 -5.58 -30.56 9.15
N ALA A 241 -5.33 -31.27 8.04
CA ALA A 241 -4.09 -31.99 7.80
C ALA A 241 -2.94 -31.10 7.30
N ARG A 242 -3.22 -29.82 7.00
CA ARG A 242 -2.26 -28.86 6.42
C ARG A 242 -1.66 -29.34 5.11
N ASN A 243 -2.50 -29.87 4.23
CA ASN A 243 -2.09 -30.40 2.93
C ASN A 243 -2.84 -29.71 1.79
N GLU A 244 -2.19 -29.59 0.64
CA GLU A 244 -2.80 -29.08 -0.59
C GLU A 244 -2.08 -29.64 -1.82
N THR A 245 -2.69 -29.49 -2.98
CA THR A 245 -2.07 -29.73 -4.28
C THR A 245 -1.70 -28.40 -4.90
N VAL A 246 -0.42 -28.20 -5.22
CA VAL A 246 0.08 -27.02 -5.91
C VAL A 246 0.31 -27.36 -7.38
N THR A 247 -0.22 -26.52 -8.26
CA THR A 247 0.04 -26.55 -9.69
C THR A 247 0.77 -25.27 -10.10
N VAL A 248 1.78 -25.45 -10.94
CA VAL A 248 2.56 -24.37 -11.53
C VAL A 248 2.50 -24.51 -13.04
N GLU A 249 2.07 -23.44 -13.68
CA GLU A 249 2.05 -23.29 -15.13
C GLU A 249 3.07 -22.23 -15.53
N SER A 250 4.01 -22.56 -16.41
CA SER A 250 5.01 -21.62 -16.89
C SER A 250 4.90 -21.52 -18.40
N GLN A 251 4.61 -20.32 -18.90
CA GLN A 251 4.81 -20.04 -20.32
C GLN A 251 6.32 -19.99 -20.61
N VAL A 252 6.74 -20.76 -21.60
CA VAL A 252 8.12 -20.89 -22.07
C VAL A 252 8.17 -20.40 -23.51
N GLN A 253 9.18 -19.60 -23.82
CA GLN A 253 9.47 -19.17 -25.18
C GLN A 253 10.77 -19.80 -25.67
N ASN A 254 10.77 -20.30 -26.89
CA ASN A 254 11.97 -20.70 -27.61
C ASN A 254 12.31 -19.65 -28.67
N ALA A 255 13.08 -18.63 -28.29
CA ALA A 255 13.54 -17.60 -29.22
C ALA A 255 14.76 -18.03 -30.07
N SER A 256 15.12 -19.32 -30.05
CA SER A 256 16.20 -19.86 -30.89
C SER A 256 15.70 -20.30 -32.27
N SER A 257 16.62 -20.66 -33.16
CA SER A 257 16.31 -21.12 -34.52
C SER A 257 16.01 -22.61 -34.65
N LYS A 258 16.02 -23.38 -33.56
CA LYS A 258 15.80 -24.83 -33.58
C LYS A 258 14.75 -25.26 -32.56
N PRO A 259 13.95 -26.30 -32.84
CA PRO A 259 13.08 -26.89 -31.84
C PRO A 259 13.92 -27.45 -30.68
N ALA A 260 13.31 -27.49 -29.49
CA ALA A 260 13.96 -28.01 -28.29
C ALA A 260 12.97 -28.75 -27.40
N THR A 261 13.42 -29.86 -26.81
CA THR A 261 12.67 -30.53 -25.73
C THR A 261 12.95 -29.83 -24.41
N VAL A 262 11.91 -29.25 -23.83
CA VAL A 262 11.91 -28.53 -22.56
C VAL A 262 11.24 -29.33 -21.47
N ALA A 263 11.73 -29.22 -20.23
CA ALA A 263 11.12 -29.84 -19.06
C ALA A 263 11.11 -28.87 -17.87
N LEU A 264 9.98 -28.82 -17.16
CA LEU A 264 9.79 -28.00 -15.96
C LEU A 264 9.93 -28.84 -14.69
N SER A 265 10.69 -28.32 -13.72
CA SER A 265 10.70 -28.83 -12.35
C SER A 265 10.46 -27.69 -11.37
N VAL A 266 9.80 -28.00 -10.25
CA VAL A 266 9.41 -27.02 -9.23
C VAL A 266 10.04 -27.39 -7.90
N VAL A 267 10.50 -26.37 -7.19
CA VAL A 267 10.89 -26.48 -5.79
C VAL A 267 10.17 -25.38 -5.02
N ILE A 268 9.42 -25.78 -3.98
CA ILE A 268 8.77 -24.84 -3.06
C ILE A 268 9.64 -24.73 -1.82
N VAL A 269 9.95 -23.50 -1.41
CA VAL A 269 10.76 -23.17 -0.23
C VAL A 269 9.88 -22.43 0.77
N ASN A 270 9.85 -22.92 2.00
CA ASN A 270 9.04 -22.36 3.07
C ASN A 270 9.61 -21.05 3.63
N PRO A 271 8.86 -20.31 4.46
CA PRO A 271 9.32 -19.04 5.05
C PRO A 271 10.62 -19.13 5.86
N THR A 272 11.04 -20.35 6.27
CA THR A 272 12.30 -20.57 7.00
C THR A 272 13.50 -20.85 6.07
N GLY A 273 13.31 -20.72 4.75
CA GLY A 273 14.34 -20.94 3.74
C GLY A 273 14.57 -22.42 3.41
N LYS A 274 13.71 -23.34 3.86
CA LYS A 274 13.87 -24.79 3.66
C LYS A 274 12.96 -25.31 2.57
N LYS A 275 13.47 -26.28 1.79
CA LYS A 275 12.68 -26.99 0.78
C LYS A 275 11.49 -27.70 1.43
N ALA A 276 10.28 -27.34 0.99
CA ALA A 276 9.02 -27.90 1.45
C ALA A 276 8.44 -28.95 0.50
N ALA A 277 8.58 -28.75 -0.82
CA ALA A 277 8.11 -29.70 -1.82
C ALA A 277 8.96 -29.64 -3.10
N THR A 278 8.93 -30.72 -3.87
CA THR A 278 9.49 -30.76 -5.22
C THR A 278 8.69 -31.69 -6.11
N PHE A 279 8.49 -31.30 -7.37
CA PHE A 279 7.77 -32.08 -8.36
C PHE A 279 8.19 -31.65 -9.78
N LYS A 280 7.80 -32.43 -10.79
CA LYS A 280 8.20 -32.22 -12.19
C LYS A 280 7.01 -32.36 -13.13
N GLY A 281 7.01 -31.54 -14.17
CA GLY A 281 6.08 -31.63 -15.29
C GLY A 281 6.53 -32.67 -16.32
N LYS A 282 5.65 -32.96 -17.27
CA LYS A 282 6.01 -33.75 -18.46
C LYS A 282 6.87 -32.88 -19.39
N PRO A 283 7.97 -33.40 -19.95
CA PRO A 283 8.68 -32.70 -21.02
C PRO A 283 7.77 -32.48 -22.23
N ALA A 284 8.02 -31.39 -22.97
CA ALA A 284 7.34 -31.09 -24.22
C ALA A 284 8.35 -30.52 -25.22
N GLU A 285 8.05 -30.66 -26.51
CA GLU A 285 8.81 -29.98 -27.55
C GLU A 285 8.24 -28.58 -27.78
N VAL A 286 9.11 -27.58 -27.85
CA VAL A 286 8.77 -26.22 -28.28
C VAL A 286 9.47 -25.94 -29.61
N ALA A 287 8.68 -25.62 -30.64
CA ALA A 287 9.21 -25.27 -31.94
C ALA A 287 10.04 -23.98 -31.88
N ALA A 288 10.89 -23.77 -32.88
CA ALA A 288 11.67 -22.54 -33.00
C ALA A 288 10.73 -21.33 -33.14
N GLY A 289 10.96 -20.26 -32.38
CA GLY A 289 10.15 -19.05 -32.38
C GLY A 289 8.86 -19.12 -31.53
N GLU A 290 8.44 -20.31 -31.13
CA GLU A 290 7.12 -20.52 -30.51
C GLU A 290 7.11 -20.34 -28.98
N LYS A 291 5.88 -20.15 -28.45
CA LYS A 291 5.58 -20.17 -27.01
C LYS A 291 4.74 -21.41 -26.69
N LEU A 292 4.96 -22.04 -25.54
CA LEU A 292 4.05 -23.05 -24.98
C LEU A 292 3.93 -22.91 -23.47
N VAL A 293 2.91 -23.54 -22.87
CA VAL A 293 2.76 -23.59 -21.41
C VAL A 293 3.14 -24.98 -20.90
N LEU A 294 4.13 -25.06 -20.02
CA LEU A 294 4.46 -26.27 -19.27
C LEU A 294 3.69 -26.26 -17.95
N SER A 295 3.23 -27.42 -17.52
CA SER A 295 2.55 -27.59 -16.23
C SER A 295 3.25 -28.64 -15.36
N ALA A 296 3.36 -28.37 -14.07
CA ALA A 296 3.86 -29.30 -13.05
C ALA A 296 2.95 -29.23 -11.82
N THR A 297 2.58 -30.39 -11.29
CA THR A 297 1.68 -30.49 -10.13
C THR A 297 2.28 -31.42 -9.08
N GLY A 298 2.12 -31.07 -7.80
CA GLY A 298 2.54 -31.92 -6.69
C GLY A 298 1.95 -31.50 -5.35
N SER A 299 2.06 -32.38 -4.36
CA SER A 299 1.53 -32.13 -3.02
C SER A 299 2.48 -31.25 -2.20
N LEU A 300 1.92 -30.29 -1.47
CA LEU A 300 2.59 -29.58 -0.38
C LEU A 300 1.97 -30.04 0.94
N THR A 301 2.79 -30.63 1.82
CA THR A 301 2.36 -31.13 3.12
C THR A 301 2.92 -30.27 4.24
N HIS A 302 2.25 -30.28 5.39
CA HIS A 302 2.59 -29.41 6.53
C HIS A 302 2.64 -27.93 6.15
N ALA A 303 1.75 -27.54 5.23
CA ALA A 303 1.62 -26.18 4.75
C ALA A 303 1.30 -25.20 5.89
N ARG A 304 1.91 -24.03 5.80
CA ARG A 304 1.54 -22.87 6.60
C ARG A 304 0.74 -21.96 5.68
N PHE A 305 -0.58 -22.08 5.73
CA PHE A 305 -1.45 -21.34 4.82
C PHE A 305 -1.40 -19.84 5.10
N TRP A 306 -1.45 -19.04 4.03
CA TRP A 306 -1.58 -17.59 4.13
C TRP A 306 -2.95 -17.21 4.70
N SER A 307 -2.97 -16.33 5.70
CA SER A 307 -4.16 -15.65 6.22
C SER A 307 -3.82 -14.22 6.66
N VAL A 308 -4.83 -13.46 7.11
CA VAL A 308 -4.62 -12.10 7.63
C VAL A 308 -3.88 -12.07 8.98
N GLU A 309 -3.89 -13.19 9.73
CA GLU A 309 -3.15 -13.37 10.99
C GLU A 309 -1.79 -14.03 10.77
N ASP A 310 -1.67 -14.90 9.77
CA ASP A 310 -0.45 -15.62 9.43
C ASP A 310 -0.15 -15.48 7.93
N PRO A 311 0.43 -14.35 7.48
CA PRO A 311 0.69 -14.10 6.05
C PRO A 311 1.92 -14.86 5.55
N ALA A 312 1.92 -16.19 5.71
CA ALA A 312 3.03 -17.04 5.29
C ALA A 312 3.23 -16.99 3.77
N LEU A 313 4.45 -16.67 3.36
CA LEU A 313 4.88 -16.61 1.96
C LEU A 313 6.00 -17.64 1.70
N TYR A 314 5.90 -18.28 0.54
CA TYR A 314 6.81 -19.27 0.02
C TYR A 314 7.54 -18.71 -1.20
N ASP A 315 8.79 -19.12 -1.38
CA ASP A 315 9.47 -18.95 -2.65
C ASP A 315 9.27 -20.20 -3.50
N VAL A 316 8.65 -20.02 -4.68
CA VAL A 316 8.45 -21.09 -5.65
C VAL A 316 9.46 -20.90 -6.77
N TYR A 317 10.43 -21.81 -6.84
CA TYR A 317 11.44 -21.85 -7.88
C TYR A 317 10.98 -22.77 -9.01
N THR A 318 10.88 -22.21 -10.22
CA THR A 318 10.55 -22.94 -11.45
C THR A 318 11.82 -23.10 -12.29
N ILE A 319 12.27 -24.33 -12.44
CA ILE A 319 13.55 -24.69 -13.05
C ILE A 319 13.26 -25.32 -14.41
N LEU A 320 13.58 -24.57 -15.46
CA LEU A 320 13.46 -24.99 -16.86
C LEU A 320 14.75 -25.68 -17.31
N LYS A 321 14.58 -26.84 -17.94
CA LYS A 321 15.67 -27.62 -18.50
C LYS A 321 15.47 -27.85 -19.99
N VAL A 322 16.57 -27.79 -20.75
CA VAL A 322 16.64 -28.24 -22.15
C VAL A 322 17.62 -29.40 -22.21
N ASN A 323 17.17 -30.55 -22.74
CA ASN A 323 17.99 -31.77 -22.83
C ASN A 323 18.70 -32.12 -21.51
N GLY A 324 17.98 -31.96 -20.39
CA GLY A 324 18.47 -32.25 -19.03
C GLY A 324 19.32 -31.16 -18.36
N ARG A 325 19.74 -30.11 -19.08
CA ARG A 325 20.54 -28.99 -18.54
C ARG A 325 19.64 -27.83 -18.12
N VAL A 326 19.92 -27.22 -16.96
CA VAL A 326 19.20 -26.01 -16.50
C VAL A 326 19.56 -24.84 -17.41
N VAL A 327 18.54 -24.21 -18.00
CA VAL A 327 18.69 -23.03 -18.87
C VAL A 327 18.05 -21.79 -18.26
N ASP A 328 17.12 -21.96 -17.33
CA ASP A 328 16.45 -20.87 -16.67
C ASP A 328 15.87 -21.30 -15.32
N VAL A 329 15.89 -20.39 -14.35
CA VAL A 329 15.28 -20.54 -13.02
C VAL A 329 14.58 -19.23 -12.71
N ALA A 330 13.26 -19.26 -12.54
CA ALA A 330 12.48 -18.11 -12.08
C ALA A 330 12.04 -18.34 -10.63
N GLN A 331 11.95 -17.26 -9.86
CA GLN A 331 11.44 -17.25 -8.50
C GLN A 331 10.17 -16.40 -8.45
N THR A 332 9.11 -16.98 -7.89
CA THR A 332 7.90 -16.25 -7.54
C THR A 332 7.61 -16.43 -6.05
N THR A 333 7.51 -15.33 -5.33
CA THR A 333 7.06 -15.35 -3.92
C THR A 333 5.53 -15.30 -3.89
N THR A 334 4.89 -16.27 -3.24
CA THR A 334 3.43 -16.35 -3.14
C THR A 334 2.99 -17.05 -1.84
N GLY A 335 1.70 -17.00 -1.53
CA GLY A 335 1.10 -17.67 -0.38
C GLY A 335 -0.01 -18.62 -0.81
N PHE A 336 -0.20 -19.71 -0.09
CA PHE A 336 -1.24 -20.69 -0.39
C PHE A 336 -2.40 -20.51 0.59
N ARG A 337 -3.61 -20.30 0.08
CA ARG A 337 -4.82 -20.14 0.88
C ARG A 337 -6.04 -20.68 0.14
N LYS A 338 -6.94 -21.30 0.90
CA LYS A 338 -8.30 -21.60 0.45
C LYS A 338 -9.17 -20.38 0.68
N ALA A 339 -9.71 -19.79 -0.39
CA ALA A 339 -10.66 -18.68 -0.31
C ALA A 339 -12.06 -19.12 -0.76
N GLU A 340 -13.07 -18.78 0.03
CA GLU A 340 -14.48 -19.01 -0.29
C GLU A 340 -15.28 -17.70 -0.08
N PHE A 341 -16.23 -17.45 -0.97
CA PHE A 341 -17.09 -16.26 -0.97
C PHE A 341 -18.54 -16.73 -0.89
N LYS A 342 -19.23 -16.40 0.20
CA LYS A 342 -20.56 -16.93 0.50
C LYS A 342 -21.58 -15.79 0.58
N GLY A 343 -22.79 -16.04 0.13
CA GLY A 343 -23.95 -15.25 0.50
C GLY A 343 -24.61 -15.81 1.76
N GLY A 344 -25.54 -15.04 2.32
CA GLY A 344 -26.47 -15.49 3.35
C GLY A 344 -26.42 -14.64 4.62
N ALA A 345 -27.59 -14.30 5.16
CA ALA A 345 -27.69 -13.70 6.49
C ALA A 345 -27.06 -14.62 7.57
N GLY A 346 -26.07 -14.10 8.30
CA GLY A 346 -25.38 -14.83 9.38
C GLY A 346 -24.26 -15.77 8.90
N THR A 347 -24.23 -16.13 7.61
CA THR A 347 -23.34 -17.17 7.05
C THR A 347 -22.54 -16.73 5.82
N GLY A 348 -22.84 -15.54 5.29
CA GLY A 348 -22.14 -14.96 4.15
C GLY A 348 -20.80 -14.31 4.50
N GLY A 349 -20.12 -13.83 3.47
CA GLY A 349 -18.85 -13.12 3.56
C GLY A 349 -17.66 -13.91 3.04
N VAL A 350 -16.48 -13.50 3.49
CA VAL A 350 -15.19 -14.05 3.03
C VAL A 350 -14.69 -15.07 4.05
N TYR A 351 -14.26 -16.22 3.55
CA TYR A 351 -13.66 -17.26 4.37
C TYR A 351 -12.26 -17.58 3.84
N LEU A 352 -11.27 -17.53 4.73
CA LEU A 352 -9.90 -17.99 4.46
C LEU A 352 -9.60 -19.20 5.32
N ASN A 353 -9.18 -20.29 4.67
CA ASN A 353 -8.81 -21.53 5.36
C ASN A 353 -9.93 -21.98 6.32
N GLU A 354 -11.17 -21.95 5.83
CA GLU A 354 -12.41 -22.32 6.54
C GLU A 354 -12.80 -21.41 7.73
N LYS A 355 -12.12 -20.27 7.89
CA LYS A 355 -12.43 -19.27 8.92
C LYS A 355 -13.03 -18.01 8.30
N PHE A 356 -14.13 -17.53 8.88
CA PHE A 356 -14.73 -16.25 8.52
C PHE A 356 -13.75 -15.10 8.79
N VAL A 357 -13.64 -14.19 7.82
CA VAL A 357 -12.83 -12.96 7.93
C VAL A 357 -13.74 -11.77 7.65
N TYR A 358 -14.03 -10.99 8.69
CA TYR A 358 -14.63 -9.68 8.50
C TYR A 358 -13.58 -8.71 7.95
N LEU A 359 -13.87 -8.09 6.81
CA LEU A 359 -12.97 -7.13 6.17
C LEU A 359 -13.15 -5.77 6.84
N LYS A 360 -12.06 -5.22 7.36
CA LYS A 360 -12.05 -3.91 8.03
C LYS A 360 -10.82 -3.13 7.61
N GLY A 361 -11.02 -1.96 7.03
CA GLY A 361 -9.91 -1.12 6.62
C GLY A 361 -10.34 0.06 5.77
N PHE A 362 -9.66 0.25 4.65
CA PHE A 362 -9.61 1.56 3.98
C PHE A 362 -9.74 1.46 2.47
N ALA A 363 -10.21 2.54 1.83
CA ALA A 363 -10.14 2.70 0.38
C ALA A 363 -9.09 3.77 0.07
N GLN A 364 -7.96 3.41 -0.52
CA GLN A 364 -6.80 4.28 -0.71
C GLN A 364 -6.62 4.63 -2.20
N ARG A 365 -6.23 5.87 -2.52
CA ARG A 365 -5.79 6.22 -3.87
C ARG A 365 -4.55 5.41 -4.25
N SER A 366 -4.51 4.85 -5.45
CA SER A 366 -3.40 4.01 -5.93
C SER A 366 -2.10 4.78 -6.18
N THR A 367 -2.19 6.10 -6.24
CA THR A 367 -1.03 7.00 -6.18
C THR A 367 -0.28 6.87 -4.87
N ASN A 368 -1.01 6.65 -3.76
CA ASN A 368 -0.48 6.43 -2.41
C ASN A 368 0.60 7.48 -2.04
N GLU A 369 0.48 8.70 -2.55
CA GLU A 369 1.52 9.72 -2.57
C GLU A 369 1.88 10.23 -1.18
N TRP A 370 3.07 10.81 -1.05
CA TRP A 370 3.56 11.50 0.12
C TRP A 370 3.86 12.96 -0.21
N ALA A 371 3.45 13.88 0.66
CA ALA A 371 3.78 15.29 0.45
C ALA A 371 5.31 15.51 0.44
N GLY A 372 5.80 16.24 -0.57
CA GLY A 372 7.22 16.45 -0.85
C GLY A 372 7.92 15.34 -1.65
N LEU A 373 7.27 14.19 -1.87
CA LEU A 373 7.82 13.04 -2.60
C LEU A 373 6.93 12.56 -3.77
N GLY A 374 5.66 12.93 -3.78
CA GLY A 374 4.67 12.43 -4.74
C GLY A 374 4.47 10.92 -4.64
N GLN A 375 4.19 10.27 -5.77
CA GLN A 375 3.98 8.82 -5.86
C GLN A 375 5.29 7.99 -5.85
N ALA A 376 6.44 8.63 -6.07
CA ALA A 376 7.69 7.94 -6.37
C ALA A 376 8.65 7.92 -5.18
N TYR A 377 8.43 6.98 -4.25
CA TYR A 377 9.23 6.82 -3.04
C TYR A 377 9.67 5.36 -2.83
N PRO A 378 10.68 5.09 -1.97
CA PRO A 378 11.27 3.76 -1.80
C PRO A 378 10.34 2.68 -1.22
N ASP A 379 10.63 1.42 -1.56
CA ASP A 379 9.85 0.24 -1.16
C ASP A 379 9.58 0.14 0.35
N TRP A 380 10.56 0.51 1.18
CA TRP A 380 10.42 0.39 2.63
C TRP A 380 9.33 1.32 3.19
N MET A 381 8.97 2.39 2.48
CA MET A 381 7.91 3.32 2.89
C MET A 381 6.51 2.80 2.55
N HIS A 382 6.38 1.98 1.50
CA HIS A 382 5.16 1.21 1.25
C HIS A 382 4.94 0.18 2.37
N GLU A 383 6.02 -0.50 2.78
CA GLU A 383 6.02 -1.41 3.94
C GLU A 383 5.70 -0.66 5.24
N TYR A 384 6.22 0.55 5.44
CA TYR A 384 5.88 1.42 6.57
C TYR A 384 4.37 1.70 6.62
N THR A 385 3.76 2.05 5.49
CA THR A 385 2.32 2.32 5.39
C THR A 385 1.49 1.06 5.69
N ALA A 386 1.87 -0.10 5.13
CA ALA A 386 1.20 -1.37 5.40
C ALA A 386 1.28 -1.76 6.90
N ASN A 387 2.44 -1.53 7.53
CA ASN A 387 2.62 -1.76 8.97
C ASN A 387 1.72 -0.84 9.81
N MET A 388 1.52 0.42 9.43
CA MET A 388 0.59 1.30 10.15
C MET A 388 -0.87 0.82 10.03
N ILE A 389 -1.29 0.34 8.85
CA ILE A 389 -2.62 -0.24 8.66
C ILE A 389 -2.81 -1.46 9.59
N ARG A 390 -1.80 -2.34 9.70
CA ARG A 390 -1.85 -3.47 10.64
C ARG A 390 -1.77 -3.05 12.10
N ALA A 391 -1.03 -1.98 12.41
CA ALA A 391 -0.92 -1.46 13.77
C ALA A 391 -2.24 -0.87 14.28
N CYS A 392 -3.13 -0.41 13.40
CA CYS A 392 -4.53 -0.10 13.74
C CYS A 392 -5.50 -1.27 13.47
N HIS A 393 -4.98 -2.51 13.33
CA HIS A 393 -5.71 -3.76 13.11
C HIS A 393 -6.51 -3.87 11.79
N GLY A 394 -6.34 -2.96 10.84
CA GLY A 394 -6.96 -3.04 9.52
C GLY A 394 -6.41 -4.23 8.72
N ASN A 395 -7.25 -5.00 8.05
CA ASN A 395 -6.88 -6.21 7.29
C ASN A 395 -7.37 -6.17 5.83
N TYR A 396 -7.83 -5.02 5.37
CA TYR A 396 -8.47 -4.84 4.07
C TYR A 396 -8.11 -3.48 3.47
N ILE A 397 -7.78 -3.46 2.18
CA ILE A 397 -7.60 -2.24 1.40
C ILE A 397 -8.27 -2.36 0.04
N ARG A 398 -9.01 -1.34 -0.36
CA ARG A 398 -9.44 -1.15 -1.74
C ARG A 398 -8.56 -0.10 -2.39
N TRP A 399 -8.01 -0.40 -3.56
CA TRP A 399 -7.29 0.57 -4.37
C TRP A 399 -8.25 1.39 -5.23
N MET A 400 -8.00 2.69 -5.35
CA MET A 400 -8.88 3.64 -6.04
C MET A 400 -8.11 4.47 -7.07
N HIS A 401 -8.57 4.60 -8.32
CA HIS A 401 -9.48 3.68 -9.03
C HIS A 401 -8.75 2.94 -10.16
N ILE A 402 -7.43 2.84 -10.03
CA ILE A 402 -6.53 2.12 -10.93
C ILE A 402 -5.78 1.02 -10.17
N SER A 403 -5.26 0.02 -10.87
CA SER A 403 -4.48 -1.05 -10.22
C SER A 403 -3.34 -0.47 -9.35
N PRO A 404 -3.02 -1.13 -8.21
CA PRO A 404 -1.94 -0.68 -7.34
C PRO A 404 -0.58 -0.77 -8.03
N GLN A 405 0.44 -0.21 -7.36
CA GLN A 405 1.84 -0.50 -7.68
C GLN A 405 2.22 -1.92 -7.26
N LYS A 406 3.25 -2.50 -7.88
CA LYS A 406 3.71 -3.85 -7.52
C LYS A 406 4.13 -3.94 -6.06
N VAL A 407 4.90 -2.95 -5.63
CA VAL A 407 5.42 -2.85 -4.27
C VAL A 407 4.33 -2.69 -3.22
N ASP A 408 3.28 -1.93 -3.51
CA ASP A 408 2.10 -1.80 -2.64
C ASP A 408 1.40 -3.16 -2.49
N ALA A 409 1.10 -3.82 -3.61
CA ALA A 409 0.42 -5.12 -3.58
C ALA A 409 1.21 -6.17 -2.80
N ASP A 410 2.54 -6.18 -2.95
CA ASP A 410 3.41 -7.11 -2.24
C ASP A 410 3.54 -6.78 -0.75
N ALA A 411 3.60 -5.50 -0.38
CA ALA A 411 3.61 -5.07 1.02
C ALA A 411 2.33 -5.51 1.74
N MET A 412 1.16 -5.35 1.11
CA MET A 412 -0.11 -5.82 1.65
C MET A 412 -0.13 -7.35 1.82
N ALA A 413 0.46 -8.10 0.86
CA ALA A 413 0.57 -9.55 0.96
C ALA A 413 1.46 -10.01 2.13
N ARG A 414 2.61 -9.36 2.34
CA ARG A 414 3.51 -9.62 3.48
C ARG A 414 2.87 -9.31 4.83
N ASN A 415 1.93 -8.35 4.86
CA ASN A 415 1.29 -7.87 6.08
C ASN A 415 -0.08 -8.50 6.37
N GLY A 416 -0.57 -9.39 5.51
CA GLY A 416 -1.88 -10.03 5.72
C GLY A 416 -3.05 -9.07 5.51
N ILE A 417 -2.96 -8.21 4.50
CA ILE A 417 -4.01 -7.23 4.14
C ILE A 417 -4.64 -7.67 2.82
N ILE A 418 -5.92 -8.02 2.84
CA ILE A 418 -6.72 -8.39 1.67
C ILE A 418 -6.93 -7.18 0.78
N GLN A 419 -6.90 -7.37 -0.55
CA GLN A 419 -6.94 -6.29 -1.53
C GLN A 419 -8.09 -6.43 -2.53
N VAL A 420 -8.68 -5.29 -2.88
CA VAL A 420 -9.42 -5.09 -4.14
C VAL A 420 -8.49 -4.44 -5.16
N CYS A 421 -8.32 -5.09 -6.31
CA CYS A 421 -7.52 -4.60 -7.42
C CYS A 421 -8.43 -4.18 -8.59
N PRO A 422 -8.62 -2.87 -8.83
CA PRO A 422 -9.38 -2.41 -9.98
C PRO A 422 -8.54 -2.46 -11.27
N ALA A 423 -9.19 -2.37 -12.42
CA ALA A 423 -8.51 -2.10 -13.69
C ALA A 423 -8.06 -0.63 -13.76
N GLY A 424 -8.85 0.20 -14.43
CA GLY A 424 -8.75 1.65 -14.42
C GLY A 424 -10.13 2.24 -14.68
N ASP A 425 -10.56 3.15 -13.82
CA ASP A 425 -11.83 3.85 -13.94
C ASP A 425 -11.69 5.28 -13.39
N LYS A 426 -12.64 6.12 -13.79
CA LYS A 426 -12.99 7.33 -13.08
C LYS A 426 -14.22 7.03 -12.22
N GLU A 427 -15.42 7.22 -12.77
CA GLU A 427 -16.69 6.95 -12.06
C GLU A 427 -17.89 6.82 -13.03
N ARG A 428 -17.71 6.18 -14.20
CA ARG A 428 -18.80 5.92 -15.15
C ARG A 428 -18.59 4.60 -15.89
N ASP A 429 -19.64 4.10 -16.52
CA ASP A 429 -19.50 2.99 -17.45
C ASP A 429 -18.86 3.51 -18.75
N ALA A 430 -17.66 3.01 -19.06
CA ALA A 430 -16.95 3.37 -20.27
C ALA A 430 -17.65 2.77 -21.50
N THR A 431 -17.51 3.40 -22.66
CA THR A 431 -18.06 2.87 -23.92
C THR A 431 -17.01 2.88 -25.03
N GLY A 432 -17.24 2.12 -26.09
CA GLY A 432 -16.35 2.08 -27.27
C GLY A 432 -14.91 1.75 -26.92
N ARG A 433 -13.95 2.55 -27.42
CA ARG A 433 -12.53 2.31 -27.20
C ARG A 433 -12.10 2.46 -25.72
N GLN A 434 -12.74 3.32 -24.93
CA GLN A 434 -12.42 3.43 -23.49
C GLN A 434 -12.74 2.14 -22.73
N TRP A 435 -13.83 1.46 -23.08
CA TRP A 435 -14.15 0.15 -22.52
C TRP A 435 -13.09 -0.90 -22.88
N GLN A 436 -12.67 -0.93 -24.16
CA GLN A 436 -11.60 -1.84 -24.61
C GLN A 436 -10.29 -1.58 -23.86
N GLN A 437 -9.90 -0.32 -23.67
CA GLN A 437 -8.73 0.05 -22.87
C GLN A 437 -8.85 -0.47 -21.43
N ARG A 438 -10.05 -0.40 -20.82
CA ARG A 438 -10.30 -0.94 -19.47
C ARG A 438 -10.16 -2.47 -19.43
N VAL A 439 -10.69 -3.19 -20.42
CA VAL A 439 -10.56 -4.65 -20.56
C VAL A 439 -9.08 -5.04 -20.72
N GLU A 440 -8.33 -4.32 -21.56
CA GLU A 440 -6.90 -4.52 -21.76
C GLU A 440 -6.11 -4.31 -20.46
N VAL A 441 -6.41 -3.24 -19.71
CA VAL A 441 -5.79 -2.98 -18.41
C VAL A 441 -6.11 -4.09 -17.40
N MET A 442 -7.37 -4.53 -17.33
CA MET A 442 -7.78 -5.60 -16.42
C MET A 442 -7.03 -6.91 -16.71
N ARG A 443 -6.93 -7.30 -17.99
CA ARG A 443 -6.17 -8.48 -18.43
C ARG A 443 -4.72 -8.39 -17.97
N ASN A 444 -4.08 -7.25 -18.22
CA ASN A 444 -2.69 -7.03 -17.86
C ASN A 444 -2.49 -7.10 -16.34
N SER A 445 -3.40 -6.49 -15.57
CA SER A 445 -3.38 -6.54 -14.10
C SER A 445 -3.56 -7.96 -13.57
N MET A 446 -4.50 -8.74 -14.10
CA MET A 446 -4.67 -10.15 -13.72
C MET A 446 -3.39 -10.95 -13.97
N ILE A 447 -2.80 -10.84 -15.16
CA ILE A 447 -1.57 -11.57 -15.51
C ILE A 447 -0.42 -11.19 -14.57
N TYR A 448 -0.26 -9.90 -14.27
CA TYR A 448 0.83 -9.39 -13.46
C TYR A 448 0.68 -9.74 -11.96
N TYR A 449 -0.56 -9.77 -11.46
CA TYR A 449 -0.86 -9.88 -10.04
C TYR A 449 -1.46 -11.23 -9.59
N ARG A 450 -1.80 -12.16 -10.49
CA ARG A 450 -2.48 -13.44 -10.15
C ARG A 450 -1.72 -14.36 -9.18
N ASN A 451 -0.43 -14.13 -8.95
CA ASN A 451 0.34 -14.84 -7.92
C ASN A 451 0.37 -14.14 -6.55
N ASN A 452 -0.24 -12.96 -6.41
CA ASN A 452 -0.33 -12.29 -5.12
C ASN A 452 -1.48 -12.92 -4.30
N PRO A 453 -1.20 -13.50 -3.13
CA PRO A 453 -2.21 -14.25 -2.36
C PRO A 453 -3.29 -13.35 -1.74
N SER A 454 -3.00 -12.06 -1.59
CA SER A 454 -3.83 -11.11 -0.87
C SER A 454 -4.84 -10.36 -1.73
N ILE A 455 -4.64 -10.30 -3.05
CA ILE A 455 -5.68 -9.86 -3.98
C ILE A 455 -6.74 -10.96 -4.04
N LEU A 456 -7.95 -10.64 -3.59
CA LEU A 456 -9.11 -11.56 -3.59
C LEU A 456 -10.24 -11.06 -4.51
N PHE A 457 -10.24 -9.77 -4.83
CA PHE A 457 -11.28 -9.12 -5.61
C PHE A 457 -10.65 -8.39 -6.80
N TRP A 458 -11.19 -8.66 -7.99
CA TRP A 458 -10.96 -7.84 -9.18
C TRP A 458 -12.13 -6.86 -9.31
N GLU A 459 -11.87 -5.56 -9.47
CA GLU A 459 -12.92 -4.55 -9.59
C GLU A 459 -13.03 -4.03 -11.03
N ALA A 460 -14.15 -4.37 -11.68
CA ALA A 460 -14.45 -4.03 -13.07
C ALA A 460 -14.87 -2.55 -13.27
N GLY A 461 -15.24 -1.87 -12.19
CA GLY A 461 -15.63 -0.46 -12.21
C GLY A 461 -15.79 0.12 -10.82
N ASN A 462 -15.40 1.38 -10.69
CA ASN A 462 -15.76 2.27 -9.59
C ASN A 462 -17.22 2.70 -9.67
N THR A 463 -18.02 2.22 -10.61
CA THR A 463 -19.48 2.34 -10.61
C THR A 463 -20.08 1.09 -11.26
N VAL A 464 -21.41 0.99 -11.23
CA VAL A 464 -22.13 -0.05 -11.96
C VAL A 464 -21.85 0.07 -13.46
N ILE A 465 -21.61 -1.08 -14.08
CA ILE A 465 -21.39 -1.24 -15.52
C ILE A 465 -22.53 -2.03 -16.15
N THR A 466 -22.66 -2.01 -17.48
CA THR A 466 -23.70 -2.80 -18.15
C THR A 466 -23.57 -4.32 -17.89
N PRO A 467 -24.66 -5.09 -18.04
CA PRO A 467 -24.61 -6.54 -17.97
C PRO A 467 -23.62 -7.19 -18.94
N ASP A 468 -23.48 -6.68 -20.15
CA ASP A 468 -22.57 -7.22 -21.15
C ASP A 468 -21.11 -7.00 -20.74
N HIS A 469 -20.78 -5.79 -20.29
CA HIS A 469 -19.48 -5.45 -19.71
C HIS A 469 -19.14 -6.32 -18.50
N MET A 470 -20.10 -6.58 -17.61
CA MET A 470 -19.89 -7.47 -16.46
C MET A 470 -19.64 -8.92 -16.89
N ARG A 471 -20.38 -9.44 -17.89
CA ARG A 471 -20.14 -10.80 -18.42
C ARG A 471 -18.76 -10.92 -19.07
N GLU A 472 -18.34 -9.90 -19.82
CA GLU A 472 -17.01 -9.87 -20.42
C GLU A 472 -15.91 -9.89 -19.36
N MET A 473 -16.05 -9.11 -18.29
CA MET A 473 -15.09 -9.11 -17.19
C MET A 473 -15.05 -10.45 -16.43
N VAL A 474 -16.21 -11.10 -16.23
CA VAL A 474 -16.26 -12.48 -15.68
C VAL A 474 -15.55 -13.47 -16.61
N ALA A 475 -15.80 -13.41 -17.92
CA ALA A 475 -15.13 -14.26 -18.90
C ALA A 475 -13.60 -14.01 -18.92
N LEU A 476 -13.19 -12.75 -18.81
CA LEU A 476 -11.78 -12.37 -18.73
C LEU A 476 -11.10 -12.94 -17.48
N ARG A 477 -11.74 -12.86 -16.31
CA ARG A 477 -11.25 -13.51 -15.08
C ARG A 477 -11.14 -15.03 -15.27
N GLN A 478 -12.17 -15.66 -15.84
CA GLN A 478 -12.15 -17.10 -16.12
C GLN A 478 -11.01 -17.50 -17.07
N GLN A 479 -10.67 -16.65 -18.02
CA GLN A 479 -9.57 -16.90 -18.96
C GLN A 479 -8.19 -16.75 -18.30
N TRP A 480 -7.97 -15.68 -17.52
CA TRP A 480 -6.62 -15.30 -17.07
C TRP A 480 -6.29 -15.67 -15.62
N ASP A 481 -7.32 -15.91 -14.81
CA ASP A 481 -7.21 -16.35 -13.41
C ASP A 481 -8.32 -17.38 -13.03
N PRO A 482 -8.40 -18.53 -13.73
CA PRO A 482 -9.44 -19.55 -13.49
C PRO A 482 -9.34 -20.23 -12.13
N HIS A 483 -8.14 -20.29 -11.55
CA HIS A 483 -7.83 -21.11 -10.37
C HIS A 483 -7.41 -20.27 -9.15
N GLY A 484 -7.45 -18.94 -9.26
CA GLY A 484 -7.00 -18.04 -8.20
C GLY A 484 -7.87 -18.02 -6.96
N GLN A 485 -9.08 -18.61 -7.03
CA GLN A 485 -10.11 -18.49 -5.99
C GLN A 485 -10.37 -17.01 -5.67
N ARG A 486 -10.63 -16.22 -6.72
CA ARG A 486 -10.92 -14.79 -6.68
C ARG A 486 -12.26 -14.53 -7.35
N VAL A 487 -12.86 -13.40 -7.03
CA VAL A 487 -14.16 -12.97 -7.58
C VAL A 487 -14.01 -11.62 -8.29
N ILE A 488 -14.85 -11.37 -9.28
CA ILE A 488 -14.94 -10.09 -9.99
C ILE A 488 -16.33 -9.44 -9.84
N GLY A 489 -16.34 -8.11 -9.72
CA GLY A 489 -17.54 -7.31 -9.47
C GLY A 489 -17.23 -5.82 -9.64
N CYS A 490 -18.15 -4.95 -9.25
CA CYS A 490 -17.99 -3.51 -9.30
C CYS A 490 -18.65 -2.83 -8.10
N ARG A 491 -18.32 -1.57 -7.87
CA ARG A 491 -19.03 -0.73 -6.91
C ARG A 491 -20.41 -0.35 -7.46
N GLY A 492 -21.47 -0.58 -6.70
CA GLY A 492 -22.80 -0.08 -7.04
C GLY A 492 -22.94 1.43 -6.90
N ASN A 493 -24.01 1.98 -7.43
CA ASN A 493 -24.40 3.38 -7.29
C ASN A 493 -25.90 3.51 -6.92
N SER A 494 -26.50 4.68 -7.06
CA SER A 494 -27.93 4.91 -6.75
C SER A 494 -28.90 4.55 -7.89
N ASP A 495 -28.43 3.95 -8.99
CA ASP A 495 -29.29 3.42 -10.06
C ASP A 495 -29.70 1.98 -9.74
N ASP A 496 -30.90 1.83 -9.20
CA ASP A 496 -31.44 0.55 -8.77
C ASP A 496 -31.65 -0.43 -9.93
N SER A 497 -32.02 0.06 -11.12
CA SER A 497 -32.21 -0.77 -12.31
C SER A 497 -30.88 -1.31 -12.84
N ALA A 498 -29.87 -0.45 -12.97
CA ALA A 498 -28.53 -0.86 -13.40
C ALA A 498 -27.90 -1.84 -12.41
N ASN A 499 -28.03 -1.59 -11.11
CA ASN A 499 -27.59 -2.54 -10.09
C ASN A 499 -28.35 -3.88 -10.24
N THR A 500 -29.68 -3.86 -10.31
CA THR A 500 -30.48 -5.08 -10.44
C THR A 500 -30.01 -5.93 -11.63
N ALA A 501 -29.74 -5.29 -12.77
CA ALA A 501 -29.37 -5.93 -14.03
C ALA A 501 -28.08 -6.79 -13.96
N ILE A 502 -27.14 -6.47 -13.07
CA ILE A 502 -25.89 -7.25 -12.90
C ILE A 502 -25.91 -8.25 -11.75
N SER A 503 -26.98 -8.28 -10.95
CA SER A 503 -27.04 -9.07 -9.69
C SER A 503 -26.84 -10.57 -9.91
N SER A 504 -27.27 -11.11 -11.07
CA SER A 504 -27.11 -12.52 -11.43
C SER A 504 -25.77 -12.84 -12.11
N ILE A 505 -24.93 -11.82 -12.37
CA ILE A 505 -23.69 -11.94 -13.15
C ILE A 505 -22.47 -11.72 -12.27
N ALA A 506 -22.46 -10.64 -11.47
CA ALA A 506 -21.32 -10.32 -10.61
C ALA A 506 -21.08 -11.40 -9.56
N GLU A 507 -19.80 -11.64 -9.23
CA GLU A 507 -19.36 -12.66 -8.29
C GLU A 507 -19.20 -12.10 -6.86
N TYR A 508 -19.18 -10.76 -6.70
CA TYR A 508 -19.36 -10.03 -5.44
C TYR A 508 -19.99 -8.66 -5.71
N PHE A 509 -20.44 -7.96 -4.66
CA PHE A 509 -21.07 -6.64 -4.78
C PHE A 509 -20.32 -5.59 -3.95
N GLY A 510 -19.77 -4.57 -4.60
CA GLY A 510 -19.33 -3.35 -3.93
C GLY A 510 -20.51 -2.39 -3.71
N VAL A 511 -20.50 -1.63 -2.63
CA VAL A 511 -21.46 -0.53 -2.39
C VAL A 511 -20.73 0.76 -2.02
N MET A 512 -21.46 1.88 -2.07
CA MET A 512 -20.98 3.19 -1.66
C MET A 512 -21.94 3.78 -0.64
N ILE A 513 -21.48 3.95 0.60
CA ILE A 513 -22.30 4.52 1.70
C ILE A 513 -23.60 3.71 1.82
N GLY A 514 -23.44 2.38 1.88
CA GLY A 514 -24.55 1.42 1.86
C GLY A 514 -25.35 1.38 3.17
N GLN A 515 -24.75 1.70 4.32
CA GLN A 515 -25.46 1.78 5.59
C GLN A 515 -26.10 3.17 5.76
N ASP A 516 -27.33 3.27 5.23
CA ASP A 516 -28.22 4.44 5.21
C ASP A 516 -29.60 4.02 5.76
N PRO A 517 -30.36 4.90 6.43
CA PRO A 517 -31.68 4.56 6.94
C PRO A 517 -32.64 3.96 5.90
N ARG A 518 -32.52 4.32 4.62
CA ARG A 518 -33.35 3.75 3.54
C ARG A 518 -33.02 2.29 3.25
N THR A 519 -31.79 1.86 3.49
CA THR A 519 -31.39 0.45 3.39
C THR A 519 -32.17 -0.40 4.39
N ASP A 520 -32.43 0.13 5.58
CA ASP A 520 -33.20 -0.55 6.63
C ASP A 520 -34.72 -0.52 6.37
N GLN A 521 -35.19 0.32 5.44
CA GLN A 521 -36.60 0.44 5.04
C GLN A 521 -36.99 -0.47 3.87
N LEU A 522 -36.01 -1.17 3.26
CA LEU A 522 -36.27 -2.06 2.13
C LEU A 522 -37.19 -3.22 2.55
N THR A 523 -38.24 -3.45 1.76
CA THR A 523 -39.18 -4.56 1.96
C THR A 523 -39.10 -5.57 0.82
N GLY A 524 -38.97 -6.85 1.18
CA GLY A 524 -38.82 -7.94 0.22
C GLY A 524 -37.38 -8.17 -0.27
N PRO A 525 -37.10 -9.32 -0.89
CA PRO A 525 -35.73 -9.74 -1.19
C PRO A 525 -35.07 -8.97 -2.33
N THR A 526 -35.85 -8.46 -3.29
CA THR A 526 -35.36 -7.80 -4.51
C THR A 526 -35.33 -6.29 -4.42
N ALA A 527 -35.95 -5.68 -3.40
CA ALA A 527 -35.86 -4.25 -3.17
C ALA A 527 -34.39 -3.88 -2.93
N ILE A 528 -33.92 -2.86 -3.67
CA ILE A 528 -32.52 -2.49 -3.72
C ILE A 528 -32.39 -1.00 -3.41
N PHE A 529 -31.32 -0.64 -2.72
CA PHE A 529 -30.92 0.75 -2.53
C PHE A 529 -29.40 0.82 -2.46
N ARG A 530 -28.81 1.72 -3.26
CA ARG A 530 -27.34 1.89 -3.36
C ARG A 530 -26.56 0.59 -3.53
N GLY A 531 -27.14 -0.32 -4.31
CA GLY A 531 -26.57 -1.64 -4.59
C GLY A 531 -26.76 -2.70 -3.49
N TYR A 532 -27.35 -2.38 -2.35
CA TYR A 532 -27.73 -3.38 -1.35
C TYR A 532 -29.14 -3.92 -1.60
N SER A 533 -29.29 -5.24 -1.62
CA SER A 533 -30.57 -5.95 -1.51
C SER A 533 -30.35 -7.26 -0.74
N ALA A 534 -31.39 -7.81 -0.11
CA ALA A 534 -31.28 -9.11 0.55
C ALA A 534 -30.95 -10.24 -0.45
N GLN A 535 -31.46 -10.16 -1.70
CA GLN A 535 -31.11 -11.11 -2.76
C GLN A 535 -29.61 -11.07 -3.09
N ARG A 536 -28.99 -9.88 -3.19
CA ARG A 536 -27.54 -9.77 -3.40
C ARG A 536 -26.77 -10.31 -2.20
N ARG A 537 -27.20 -9.96 -0.98
CA ARG A 537 -26.59 -10.44 0.27
C ARG A 537 -26.61 -11.96 0.35
N ASP A 538 -27.73 -12.57 -0.02
CA ASP A 538 -27.93 -14.02 0.05
C ASP A 538 -27.23 -14.77 -1.09
N ARG A 539 -26.73 -14.06 -2.10
CA ARG A 539 -25.99 -14.62 -3.23
C ARG A 539 -24.48 -14.60 -3.04
N ALA A 540 -23.91 -13.47 -2.63
CA ALA A 540 -22.46 -13.28 -2.55
C ALA A 540 -22.07 -12.18 -1.55
N PRO A 541 -20.79 -12.03 -1.19
CA PRO A 541 -20.35 -10.97 -0.29
C PRO A 541 -20.70 -9.57 -0.80
N ILE A 542 -21.21 -8.74 0.11
CA ILE A 542 -21.41 -7.30 -0.10
C ILE A 542 -20.38 -6.54 0.72
N ILE A 543 -19.54 -5.74 0.07
CA ILE A 543 -18.47 -4.98 0.71
C ILE A 543 -18.69 -3.48 0.50
N GLU A 544 -18.51 -2.69 1.56
CA GLU A 544 -18.42 -1.24 1.44
C GLU A 544 -17.07 -0.86 0.82
N CYS A 545 -17.12 0.03 -0.18
CA CYS A 545 -15.96 0.38 -0.98
C CYS A 545 -15.41 1.77 -0.67
N GLU A 546 -16.14 2.68 -0.01
CA GLU A 546 -15.69 4.06 0.21
C GLU A 546 -16.63 4.89 1.13
N ASP A 547 -16.87 4.42 2.36
CA ASP A 547 -17.69 5.13 3.35
C ASP A 547 -16.91 6.21 4.12
N PHE A 548 -17.63 7.06 4.86
CA PHE A 548 -17.08 8.11 5.74
C PHE A 548 -16.17 9.08 4.99
N ARG A 549 -16.78 9.81 4.04
CA ARG A 549 -16.14 10.80 3.17
C ARG A 549 -15.78 12.12 3.84
N ASP A 550 -16.05 12.21 5.14
CA ASP A 550 -15.81 13.38 5.97
C ASP A 550 -14.31 13.72 6.02
N GLU A 551 -14.02 14.98 6.30
CA GLU A 551 -12.67 15.54 6.22
C GLU A 551 -12.34 16.33 7.50
N ALA A 552 -11.18 16.05 8.09
CA ALA A 552 -10.65 16.80 9.22
C ALA A 552 -9.12 16.78 9.24
N SER A 553 -8.54 17.96 9.46
CA SER A 553 -7.10 18.14 9.54
C SER A 553 -6.55 17.76 10.91
N ARG A 554 -5.32 17.24 10.94
CA ARG A 554 -4.66 16.83 12.19
C ARG A 554 -4.49 17.98 13.19
N ARG A 555 -4.28 19.20 12.70
CA ARG A 555 -3.89 20.38 13.49
C ARG A 555 -4.93 20.91 14.48
N TYR A 556 -6.21 20.56 14.29
CA TYR A 556 -7.28 20.98 15.18
C TYR A 556 -7.57 19.87 16.17
N TRP A 557 -7.13 19.98 17.43
CA TRP A 557 -7.40 18.95 18.44
C TRP A 557 -8.88 18.84 18.80
N ASP A 558 -9.40 19.90 19.41
CA ASP A 558 -10.76 20.09 19.88
C ASP A 558 -11.05 21.61 19.98
N ASN A 559 -12.27 22.00 20.35
CA ASN A 559 -12.66 23.40 20.43
C ASN A 559 -12.07 24.16 21.63
N ASP A 560 -11.41 23.45 22.55
CA ASP A 560 -10.85 24.00 23.79
C ASP A 560 -9.32 24.16 23.70
N SER A 561 -8.73 23.86 22.55
CA SER A 561 -7.28 23.81 22.36
C SER A 561 -6.72 25.06 21.66
N PRO A 562 -5.64 25.68 22.18
CA PRO A 562 -4.90 26.69 21.43
C PRO A 562 -4.15 26.06 20.24
N PRO A 563 -3.87 26.83 19.17
CA PRO A 563 -4.31 28.22 18.97
C PRO A 563 -5.75 28.33 18.40
N TYR A 564 -6.44 27.22 18.15
CA TYR A 564 -7.68 27.15 17.38
C TYR A 564 -8.95 26.97 18.24
N PHE A 565 -9.11 27.82 19.26
CA PHE A 565 -10.31 27.80 20.10
C PHE A 565 -11.58 27.99 19.27
N GLY A 566 -12.59 27.14 19.52
CA GLY A 566 -13.88 27.20 18.84
C GLY A 566 -13.77 27.13 17.32
N PHE A 567 -12.89 26.25 16.81
CA PHE A 567 -12.60 26.07 15.39
C PHE A 567 -13.84 26.26 14.49
N LYS A 568 -13.64 27.02 13.42
CA LYS A 568 -14.63 27.25 12.36
C LYS A 568 -14.02 26.85 11.03
N LYS A 569 -14.82 26.13 10.24
CA LYS A 569 -14.43 25.75 8.88
C LYS A 569 -14.30 26.98 7.99
N GLY A 570 -13.56 26.84 6.90
CA GLY A 570 -13.47 27.85 5.86
C GLY A 570 -14.81 28.13 5.17
N PRO A 571 -14.92 29.23 4.42
CA PRO A 571 -16.16 29.65 3.80
C PRO A 571 -16.71 28.66 2.75
N GLN A 572 -15.86 27.92 2.03
CA GLN A 572 -16.28 26.91 1.04
C GLN A 572 -16.16 25.47 1.54
N ASP A 573 -15.61 25.27 2.72
CA ASP A 573 -15.43 23.96 3.34
C ASP A 573 -16.77 23.28 3.63
N ALA A 574 -16.88 21.97 3.44
CA ALA A 574 -18.07 21.21 3.77
C ALA A 574 -18.13 20.78 5.24
N TYR A 575 -16.96 20.62 5.88
CA TYR A 575 -16.87 19.98 7.19
C TYR A 575 -16.23 20.88 8.25
N GLU A 576 -16.88 20.96 9.41
CA GLU A 576 -16.37 21.63 10.63
C GLU A 576 -16.06 20.57 11.69
N TYR A 577 -15.04 19.76 11.43
CA TYR A 577 -14.55 18.77 12.38
C TYR A 577 -13.18 19.15 12.93
N THR A 578 -13.06 19.13 14.25
CA THR A 578 -11.78 18.92 14.96
C THR A 578 -11.40 17.43 14.91
N SER A 579 -10.14 17.10 15.21
CA SER A 579 -9.64 15.73 15.30
C SER A 579 -10.44 14.88 16.29
N GLU A 580 -10.84 15.44 17.45
CA GLU A 580 -11.70 14.77 18.43
C GLU A 580 -13.07 14.45 17.82
N SER A 581 -13.77 15.46 17.26
CA SER A 581 -15.11 15.27 16.69
C SER A 581 -15.12 14.38 15.44
N PHE A 582 -14.07 14.43 14.62
CA PHE A 582 -13.88 13.53 13.48
C PHE A 582 -13.71 12.08 13.90
N ALA A 583 -12.92 11.83 14.95
CA ALA A 583 -12.77 10.49 15.51
C ALA A 583 -14.11 9.95 16.04
N LEU A 584 -14.88 10.76 16.77
CA LEU A 584 -16.21 10.38 17.27
C LEU A 584 -17.19 10.07 16.13
N ALA A 585 -17.22 10.89 15.08
CA ALA A 585 -18.06 10.66 13.90
C ALA A 585 -17.66 9.37 13.16
N GLY A 586 -16.36 9.13 12.98
CA GLY A 586 -15.83 7.93 12.35
C GLY A 586 -16.12 6.66 13.15
N ILE A 587 -16.01 6.70 14.49
CA ILE A 587 -16.39 5.57 15.36
C ILE A 587 -17.87 5.24 15.18
N LYS A 588 -18.75 6.26 15.16
CA LYS A 588 -20.18 6.04 14.95
C LYS A 588 -20.44 5.34 13.62
N ARG A 589 -19.82 5.83 12.53
CA ARG A 589 -19.97 5.22 11.20
C ARG A 589 -19.45 3.78 11.15
N TYR A 590 -18.24 3.51 11.66
CA TYR A 590 -17.72 2.15 11.75
C TYR A 590 -18.66 1.24 12.57
N TRP A 591 -19.19 1.74 13.69
CA TRP A 591 -20.08 0.97 14.54
C TRP A 591 -21.37 0.56 13.83
N ASP A 592 -21.95 1.44 12.99
CA ASP A 592 -23.14 1.11 12.19
C ASP A 592 -22.89 -0.11 11.28
N TYR A 593 -21.71 -0.19 10.65
CA TYR A 593 -21.33 -1.37 9.85
C TYR A 593 -20.98 -2.58 10.72
N TRP A 594 -20.31 -2.36 11.85
CA TRP A 594 -19.93 -3.43 12.76
C TRP A 594 -21.15 -4.14 13.35
N THR A 595 -22.18 -3.41 13.76
CA THR A 595 -23.44 -4.01 14.24
C THR A 595 -24.22 -4.66 13.11
N ASN A 596 -24.10 -4.14 11.89
CA ASN A 596 -24.74 -4.70 10.69
C ASN A 596 -23.85 -5.69 9.90
N ARG A 597 -22.81 -6.25 10.53
CA ARG A 597 -21.90 -7.20 9.88
C ARG A 597 -22.63 -8.49 9.50
N ILE A 598 -22.23 -9.10 8.39
CA ILE A 598 -22.89 -10.27 7.81
C ILE A 598 -22.94 -11.47 8.76
N SER A 599 -22.00 -11.56 9.69
CA SER A 599 -21.94 -12.61 10.72
C SER A 599 -22.85 -12.36 11.93
N ASN A 600 -23.68 -11.31 11.90
CA ASN A 600 -24.68 -11.09 12.95
C ASN A 600 -25.75 -12.19 12.85
N THR A 601 -26.15 -12.76 13.98
CA THR A 601 -27.15 -13.84 14.03
C THR A 601 -28.57 -13.32 13.84
N ASP A 602 -28.81 -12.02 14.03
CA ASP A 602 -30.07 -11.38 13.66
C ASP A 602 -30.05 -11.04 12.15
N PRO A 603 -30.92 -11.66 11.33
CA PRO A 603 -30.97 -11.40 9.89
C PRO A 603 -31.25 -9.94 9.52
N ALA A 604 -31.92 -9.15 10.38
CA ALA A 604 -32.14 -7.73 10.15
C ALA A 604 -30.84 -6.91 10.22
N HIS A 605 -29.84 -7.44 10.92
CA HIS A 605 -28.51 -6.86 11.10
C HIS A 605 -27.39 -7.66 10.40
N ALA A 606 -27.71 -8.67 9.62
CA ALA A 606 -26.74 -9.38 8.81
C ALA A 606 -26.69 -8.77 7.41
N LYS A 607 -25.78 -7.82 7.14
CA LYS A 607 -25.72 -7.09 5.86
C LYS A 607 -24.34 -7.09 5.20
N TRP A 608 -23.31 -6.67 5.93
CA TRP A 608 -22.03 -6.28 5.32
C TRP A 608 -20.92 -7.29 5.56
N SER A 609 -20.27 -7.74 4.49
CA SER A 609 -19.09 -8.60 4.56
C SER A 609 -17.79 -7.82 4.81
N GLY A 610 -17.82 -6.50 4.59
CA GLY A 610 -16.65 -5.65 4.77
C GLY A 610 -16.95 -4.17 4.90
N TYR A 611 -16.06 -3.46 5.57
CA TYR A 611 -16.04 -2.01 5.72
C TYR A 611 -14.73 -1.40 5.22
N ALA A 612 -14.83 -0.42 4.31
CA ALA A 612 -13.74 0.49 3.98
C ALA A 612 -14.15 1.94 4.28
N SER A 613 -13.40 2.58 5.17
CA SER A 613 -13.43 4.04 5.28
C SER A 613 -12.57 4.65 4.17
N ILE A 614 -13.03 5.72 3.54
CA ILE A 614 -12.25 6.36 2.48
C ILE A 614 -10.96 6.93 3.07
N TYR A 615 -9.87 6.67 2.36
CA TYR A 615 -8.50 7.07 2.61
C TYR A 615 -7.89 6.53 3.90
N PHE A 616 -6.75 5.85 3.78
CA PHE A 616 -5.88 5.64 4.91
C PHE A 616 -5.06 6.90 5.19
N SER A 617 -4.46 7.48 4.16
CA SER A 617 -3.71 8.75 4.24
C SER A 617 -4.42 9.87 3.51
N ASP A 618 -4.19 11.12 3.94
CA ASP A 618 -4.59 12.29 3.17
C ASP A 618 -3.97 12.24 1.77
N SER A 619 -4.65 12.85 0.81
CA SER A 619 -4.35 12.70 -0.61
C SER A 619 -4.47 14.02 -1.35
N ASP A 620 -3.68 14.15 -2.40
CA ASP A 620 -3.65 15.29 -3.34
C ASP A 620 -4.80 15.28 -4.37
N ALA A 621 -5.77 14.39 -4.15
CA ALA A 621 -6.97 14.24 -4.98
C ALA A 621 -8.06 15.26 -4.60
N ASP A 622 -9.16 15.24 -5.37
CA ASP A 622 -10.40 15.97 -5.07
C ASP A 622 -10.83 15.86 -3.60
N GLY A 623 -11.43 16.92 -3.03
CA GLY A 623 -11.88 16.97 -1.64
C GLY A 623 -13.00 17.96 -1.39
N ARG A 624 -13.26 18.32 -0.13
CA ARG A 624 -14.38 19.21 0.23
C ARG A 624 -14.00 20.30 1.22
N GLN A 625 -12.71 20.47 1.47
CA GLN A 625 -12.16 21.61 2.24
C GLN A 625 -11.58 22.66 1.29
N ASP A 626 -12.44 23.10 0.35
CA ASP A 626 -12.13 23.88 -0.85
C ASP A 626 -11.59 25.30 -0.57
N SER A 627 -11.43 25.67 0.70
CA SER A 627 -10.94 26.99 1.11
C SER A 627 -9.86 26.95 2.19
N SER A 628 -9.46 25.76 2.65
CA SER A 628 -8.57 25.65 3.81
C SER A 628 -7.50 24.58 3.72
N GLU A 629 -7.56 23.61 2.80
CA GLU A 629 -6.59 22.52 2.73
C GLU A 629 -6.00 22.33 1.32
N VAL A 630 -4.69 22.02 1.28
CA VAL A 630 -3.97 21.62 0.06
C VAL A 630 -4.07 20.11 -0.25
N ALA A 631 -4.92 19.40 0.50
CA ALA A 631 -5.13 17.97 0.37
C ALA A 631 -6.54 17.61 0.82
N ARG A 632 -7.04 16.48 0.33
CA ARG A 632 -8.25 15.88 0.89
C ARG A 632 -7.90 15.22 2.21
N VAL A 633 -8.39 15.82 3.28
CA VAL A 633 -8.05 15.44 4.65
C VAL A 633 -8.98 14.36 5.24
N SER A 634 -9.46 13.43 4.39
CA SER A 634 -10.26 12.28 4.83
C SER A 634 -9.42 11.18 5.49
N GLY A 635 -8.10 11.18 5.33
CA GLY A 635 -7.21 10.14 5.82
C GLY A 635 -7.21 10.01 7.34
N LYS A 636 -6.84 8.82 7.82
CA LYS A 636 -6.67 8.54 9.26
C LYS A 636 -5.29 8.95 9.73
N VAL A 637 -4.35 9.02 8.79
CA VAL A 637 -3.06 9.67 8.91
C VAL A 637 -2.99 10.81 7.89
N ASP A 638 -2.14 11.81 8.14
CA ASP A 638 -1.92 12.90 7.19
C ASP A 638 -1.04 12.47 5.99
N ALA A 639 -0.75 13.40 5.07
CA ALA A 639 -0.02 13.09 3.84
C ALA A 639 1.43 12.66 4.08
N VAL A 640 1.99 12.89 5.29
CA VAL A 640 3.31 12.44 5.73
C VAL A 640 3.22 11.29 6.76
N ARG A 641 2.05 10.64 6.86
CA ARG A 641 1.76 9.48 7.72
C ARG A 641 1.89 9.77 9.22
N LEU A 642 1.67 11.02 9.65
CA LEU A 642 1.44 11.30 11.07
C LEU A 642 -0.01 10.98 11.45
N PRO A 643 -0.26 10.23 12.52
CA PRO A 643 -1.60 9.78 12.88
C PRO A 643 -2.47 10.92 13.41
N LYS A 644 -3.74 10.93 12.99
CA LYS A 644 -4.82 11.72 13.60
C LYS A 644 -5.47 10.93 14.74
N GLU A 645 -6.32 11.56 15.54
CA GLU A 645 -7.04 10.88 16.63
C GLU A 645 -7.88 9.68 16.16
N ILE A 646 -8.47 9.78 14.97
CA ILE A 646 -9.25 8.68 14.38
C ILE A 646 -8.40 7.42 14.08
N TYR A 647 -7.09 7.55 13.84
CA TYR A 647 -6.21 6.39 13.68
C TYR A 647 -6.14 5.57 14.98
N PHE A 648 -6.01 6.24 16.12
CA PHE A 648 -6.02 5.57 17.42
C PHE A 648 -7.41 5.04 17.78
N ALA A 649 -8.48 5.72 17.37
CA ALA A 649 -9.83 5.16 17.46
C ALA A 649 -9.97 3.84 16.67
N HIS A 650 -9.47 3.81 15.42
CA HIS A 650 -9.39 2.59 14.61
C HIS A 650 -8.57 1.49 15.27
N ARG A 651 -7.45 1.83 15.93
CA ARG A 651 -6.67 0.88 16.73
C ARG A 651 -7.55 0.21 17.77
N VAL A 652 -8.26 0.99 18.59
CA VAL A 652 -9.08 0.43 19.67
C VAL A 652 -10.29 -0.35 19.13
N MET A 653 -11.09 0.24 18.22
CA MET A 653 -12.37 -0.35 17.79
C MET A 653 -12.22 -1.59 16.89
N GLN A 654 -11.05 -1.77 16.26
CA GLN A 654 -10.75 -2.95 15.46
C GLN A 654 -9.96 -4.02 16.23
N ASN A 655 -9.51 -3.74 17.46
CA ASN A 655 -8.74 -4.68 18.27
C ASN A 655 -9.66 -5.70 18.96
N THR A 656 -9.25 -6.97 18.94
CA THR A 656 -9.92 -8.05 19.68
C THR A 656 -9.37 -8.21 21.10
N GLN A 657 -8.19 -7.65 21.38
CA GLN A 657 -7.60 -7.58 22.72
C GLN A 657 -7.99 -6.28 23.40
N PRO A 658 -8.07 -6.24 24.75
CA PRO A 658 -8.39 -5.03 25.47
C PRO A 658 -7.42 -3.89 25.15
N ASP A 659 -7.96 -2.72 24.81
CA ASP A 659 -7.23 -1.50 24.47
C ASP A 659 -8.04 -0.27 24.89
N LEU A 660 -7.34 0.86 24.99
CA LEU A 660 -7.91 2.13 25.37
C LEU A 660 -7.12 3.29 24.73
N HIS A 661 -7.84 4.34 24.33
CA HIS A 661 -7.28 5.60 23.90
C HIS A 661 -8.10 6.78 24.46
N ILE A 662 -7.46 7.71 25.18
CA ILE A 662 -8.02 9.00 25.59
C ILE A 662 -7.89 9.94 24.40
N LEU A 663 -9.00 10.49 23.91
CA LEU A 663 -8.95 11.44 22.80
C LEU A 663 -8.30 12.76 23.23
N GLY A 664 -7.41 13.27 22.38
CA GLY A 664 -6.81 14.60 22.54
C GLY A 664 -5.52 14.63 23.36
N HIS A 665 -5.40 15.67 24.21
CA HIS A 665 -4.23 15.94 25.04
C HIS A 665 -4.62 16.43 26.44
N TRP A 666 -3.65 16.77 27.29
CA TRP A 666 -3.91 17.32 28.63
C TRP A 666 -3.16 18.64 28.92
N THR A 667 -3.10 19.53 27.93
CA THR A 667 -2.53 20.88 28.09
C THR A 667 -3.54 21.92 27.63
N TYR A 668 -4.28 22.53 28.56
CA TYR A 668 -5.35 23.49 28.28
C TYR A 668 -5.14 24.79 29.09
N PRO A 669 -5.81 25.91 28.73
CA PRO A 669 -5.90 27.06 29.62
C PRO A 669 -6.48 26.70 30.99
N THR A 670 -6.06 27.43 32.03
CA THR A 670 -6.67 27.30 33.36
C THR A 670 -8.17 27.58 33.27
N LYS A 671 -8.99 26.83 34.02
CA LYS A 671 -10.47 26.92 34.05
C LYS A 671 -11.18 26.38 32.81
N THR A 672 -10.48 25.75 31.86
CA THR A 672 -11.15 24.97 30.81
C THR A 672 -11.96 23.85 31.47
N VAL A 673 -13.23 23.73 31.10
CA VAL A 673 -14.12 22.64 31.52
C VAL A 673 -14.63 21.97 30.26
N LYS A 674 -14.28 20.70 30.06
CA LYS A 674 -14.67 19.97 28.85
C LYS A 674 -15.11 18.54 29.14
N THR A 675 -15.67 17.91 28.10
CA THR A 675 -15.91 16.47 28.11
C THR A 675 -14.63 15.74 27.70
N ILE A 676 -14.32 14.66 28.40
CA ILE A 676 -13.25 13.73 28.05
C ILE A 676 -13.87 12.49 27.44
N TYR A 677 -13.44 12.18 26.21
CA TYR A 677 -13.83 10.99 25.50
C TYR A 677 -12.73 9.95 25.56
N ILE A 678 -13.11 8.72 25.90
CA ILE A 678 -12.20 7.59 26.02
C ILE A 678 -12.76 6.47 25.17
N ILE A 679 -11.97 6.05 24.19
CA ILE A 679 -12.31 4.93 23.32
C ILE A 679 -11.78 3.68 23.98
N SER A 680 -12.63 2.72 24.32
CA SER A 680 -12.20 1.45 24.89
C SER A 680 -13.14 0.31 24.50
N ASN A 681 -12.57 -0.86 24.26
CA ASN A 681 -13.33 -2.12 24.11
C ASN A 681 -13.47 -2.88 25.45
N ALA A 682 -13.11 -2.26 26.58
CA ALA A 682 -13.33 -2.80 27.92
C ALA A 682 -14.81 -2.71 28.36
N GLU A 683 -15.16 -3.39 29.46
CA GLU A 683 -16.52 -3.37 30.02
C GLU A 683 -16.80 -2.09 30.83
N SER A 684 -15.77 -1.49 31.39
CA SER A 684 -15.85 -0.24 32.15
C SER A 684 -14.56 0.55 32.05
N VAL A 685 -14.66 1.87 32.22
CA VAL A 685 -13.51 2.78 32.30
C VAL A 685 -13.64 3.62 33.56
N GLU A 686 -12.54 3.78 34.30
CA GLU A 686 -12.41 4.74 35.40
C GLU A 686 -11.40 5.83 35.03
N LEU A 687 -11.77 7.09 35.26
CA LEU A 687 -10.95 8.25 34.96
C LEU A 687 -10.37 8.84 36.25
N PHE A 688 -9.11 9.22 36.23
CA PHE A 688 -8.39 9.81 37.35
C PHE A 688 -7.72 11.12 36.92
N LEU A 689 -7.80 12.13 37.77
CA LEU A 689 -7.05 13.37 37.64
C LEU A 689 -6.16 13.54 38.87
N ASN A 690 -4.85 13.59 38.65
CA ASN A 690 -3.83 13.69 39.71
C ASN A 690 -4.01 12.63 40.81
N GLY A 691 -4.31 11.40 40.40
CA GLY A 691 -4.53 10.25 41.29
C GLY A 691 -5.92 10.19 41.95
N ARG A 692 -6.74 11.24 41.85
CA ARG A 692 -8.12 11.24 42.34
C ARG A 692 -9.07 10.68 41.29
N SER A 693 -9.88 9.69 41.65
CA SER A 693 -10.94 9.17 40.78
C SER A 693 -11.99 10.24 40.51
N LEU A 694 -12.35 10.39 39.24
CA LEU A 694 -13.45 11.21 38.72
C LEU A 694 -14.68 10.36 38.41
N GLY A 695 -14.65 9.08 38.79
CA GLY A 695 -15.74 8.13 38.61
C GLY A 695 -15.43 7.02 37.62
N LYS A 696 -16.19 5.94 37.74
CA LYS A 696 -16.17 4.77 36.87
C LYS A 696 -17.46 4.70 36.07
N SER A 697 -17.35 4.51 34.76
CA SER A 697 -18.49 4.36 33.86
C SER A 697 -18.52 2.97 33.22
N THR A 698 -19.71 2.39 33.12
CA THR A 698 -20.03 1.23 32.28
C THR A 698 -20.84 1.65 31.05
N GLN A 699 -21.25 2.92 30.97
CA GLN A 699 -22.06 3.45 29.89
C GLN A 699 -21.19 3.78 28.69
N ARG A 700 -21.55 3.23 27.54
CA ARG A 700 -20.82 3.41 26.28
C ARG A 700 -21.76 3.74 25.14
N THR A 701 -21.36 4.70 24.31
CA THR A 701 -22.03 5.01 23.04
C THR A 701 -21.24 4.41 21.88
N SER A 702 -21.94 4.01 20.81
CA SER A 702 -21.36 3.30 19.65
C SER A 702 -20.43 2.15 20.04
N GLY A 703 -20.79 1.43 21.10
CA GLY A 703 -20.06 0.25 21.59
C GLY A 703 -18.74 0.50 22.31
N VAL A 704 -18.08 1.64 22.12
CA VAL A 704 -16.69 1.87 22.60
C VAL A 704 -16.41 3.24 23.20
N ILE A 705 -17.30 4.23 23.08
CA ILE A 705 -17.05 5.60 23.57
C ILE A 705 -17.56 5.75 25.01
N PHE A 706 -16.66 6.03 25.94
CA PHE A 706 -16.96 6.45 27.31
C PHE A 706 -16.76 7.96 27.43
N SER A 707 -17.75 8.67 27.99
CA SER A 707 -17.73 10.13 28.12
C SER A 707 -17.75 10.55 29.58
N PHE A 708 -16.85 11.45 29.96
CA PHE A 708 -16.79 12.07 31.28
C PHE A 708 -16.99 13.58 31.11
N SER A 709 -18.15 14.08 31.49
CA SER A 709 -18.55 15.48 31.27
C SER A 709 -18.08 16.39 32.40
N ALA A 710 -17.97 17.69 32.10
CA ALA A 710 -17.65 18.73 33.06
C ALA A 710 -16.35 18.50 33.84
N ILE A 711 -15.31 17.98 33.16
CA ILE A 711 -13.99 17.82 33.77
C ILE A 711 -13.26 19.16 33.67
N GLU A 712 -13.03 19.78 34.82
CA GLU A 712 -12.20 20.97 34.94
C GLU A 712 -10.72 20.60 34.79
N PHE A 713 -10.02 21.31 33.92
CA PHE A 713 -8.60 21.13 33.71
C PHE A 713 -7.81 21.54 34.95
N ALA A 714 -6.99 20.62 35.44
CA ALA A 714 -5.91 20.89 36.39
C ALA A 714 -4.60 20.33 35.81
N PRO A 715 -3.49 21.11 35.84
CA PRO A 715 -2.19 20.61 35.43
C PRO A 715 -1.80 19.33 36.18
N GLY A 716 -1.12 18.42 35.47
CA GLY A 716 -0.64 17.15 36.01
C GLY A 716 -1.00 15.98 35.11
N THR A 717 -1.57 14.92 35.67
CA THR A 717 -1.83 13.66 34.94
C THR A 717 -3.31 13.35 34.86
N LEU A 718 -3.80 13.09 33.64
CA LEU A 718 -5.09 12.49 33.37
C LEU A 718 -4.88 11.01 33.02
N LYS A 719 -5.40 10.10 33.83
CA LYS A 719 -5.23 8.65 33.66
C LYS A 719 -6.58 7.96 33.49
N ALA A 720 -6.70 7.09 32.50
CA ALA A 720 -7.85 6.24 32.29
C ALA A 720 -7.48 4.77 32.47
N VAL A 721 -8.34 3.99 33.13
CA VAL A 721 -8.16 2.55 33.37
C VAL A 721 -9.38 1.79 32.87
N GLY A 722 -9.19 0.99 31.82
CA GLY A 722 -10.17 0.07 31.29
C GLY A 722 -10.15 -1.26 32.05
N SER A 723 -11.32 -1.77 32.43
CA SER A 723 -11.47 -3.01 33.20
C SER A 723 -12.45 -4.00 32.56
N ILE A 724 -12.14 -5.29 32.67
CA ILE A 724 -13.02 -6.42 32.32
C ILE A 724 -13.15 -7.31 33.56
N ARG A 725 -14.38 -7.66 33.96
CA ARG A 725 -14.69 -8.41 35.18
C ARG A 725 -13.99 -7.82 36.42
N ASN A 726 -14.02 -6.48 36.51
CA ASN A 726 -13.37 -5.68 37.55
C ASN A 726 -11.84 -5.82 37.67
N ARG A 727 -11.15 -6.34 36.66
CA ARG A 727 -9.68 -6.33 36.57
C ARG A 727 -9.22 -5.32 35.54
N ALA A 728 -8.22 -4.51 35.90
CA ALA A 728 -7.59 -3.59 34.96
C ALA A 728 -6.90 -4.38 33.83
N VAL A 729 -7.22 -4.01 32.58
CA VAL A 729 -6.71 -4.68 31.36
C VAL A 729 -6.04 -3.73 30.39
N ALA A 730 -6.34 -2.43 30.47
CA ALA A 730 -5.71 -1.39 29.68
C ALA A 730 -5.65 -0.08 30.49
N GLU A 731 -4.61 0.71 30.30
CA GLU A 731 -4.51 2.05 30.87
C GLU A 731 -3.74 2.99 29.96
N GLN A 732 -4.06 4.27 30.05
CA GLN A 732 -3.31 5.34 29.40
C GLN A 732 -3.25 6.55 30.32
N THR A 733 -2.14 7.28 30.26
CA THR A 733 -1.96 8.54 30.99
C THR A 733 -1.52 9.62 30.03
N LEU A 734 -2.22 10.76 30.04
CA LEU A 734 -1.80 12.01 29.44
C LEU A 734 -1.25 12.91 30.54
N THR A 735 -0.19 13.66 30.22
CA THR A 735 0.46 14.58 31.17
C THR A 735 0.49 15.97 30.57
N THR A 736 0.14 16.97 31.36
CA THR A 736 0.29 18.38 30.98
C THR A 736 1.75 18.68 30.68
N THR A 737 1.99 19.33 29.55
CA THR A 737 3.31 19.78 29.12
C THR A 737 3.56 21.21 29.56
N ASP A 738 4.82 21.53 29.82
CA ASP A 738 5.26 22.90 30.10
C ASP A 738 5.48 23.68 28.78
N THR A 739 5.99 24.90 28.88
CA THR A 739 6.31 25.72 27.71
C THR A 739 7.38 25.05 26.84
N PRO A 740 7.34 25.23 25.50
CA PRO A 740 8.39 24.78 24.59
C PRO A 740 9.80 25.14 25.07
N ALA A 741 10.71 24.15 25.07
CA ALA A 741 12.09 24.34 25.52
C ALA A 741 13.14 23.90 24.47
N ALA A 742 12.85 22.86 23.69
CA ALA A 742 13.80 22.31 22.72
C ALA A 742 13.10 21.72 21.49
N ILE A 743 13.88 21.47 20.45
CA ILE A 743 13.49 20.67 19.29
C ILE A 743 14.07 19.25 19.45
N ARG A 744 13.34 18.24 19.00
CA ARG A 744 13.81 16.85 18.86
C ARG A 744 13.68 16.42 17.40
N LEU A 745 14.74 15.79 16.88
CA LEU A 745 14.75 15.12 15.58
C LEU A 745 14.79 13.61 15.79
N THR A 746 13.80 12.88 15.29
CA THR A 746 13.74 11.42 15.37
C THR A 746 13.74 10.81 13.97
N PRO A 747 14.82 10.13 13.54
CA PRO A 747 14.88 9.54 12.21
C PRO A 747 14.13 8.22 12.12
N THR A 748 13.42 8.00 11.01
CA THR A 748 12.99 6.69 10.51
C THR A 748 13.69 6.43 9.18
N LEU A 749 14.42 5.32 9.09
CA LEU A 749 15.26 4.97 7.95
C LEU A 749 14.82 3.63 7.36
N ASN A 750 15.28 3.37 6.15
CA ASN A 750 15.27 2.04 5.56
C ASN A 750 15.83 1.00 6.54
N PRO A 751 15.14 -0.12 6.82
CA PRO A 751 15.63 -1.19 7.70
C PRO A 751 16.99 -1.77 7.27
N ALA A 752 17.33 -1.70 5.98
CA ALA A 752 18.64 -2.10 5.45
C ALA A 752 19.76 -1.04 5.67
N GLY A 753 19.41 0.11 6.23
CA GLY A 753 20.24 1.32 6.30
C GLY A 753 20.01 2.25 5.11
N TRP A 754 20.30 3.54 5.29
CA TRP A 754 20.11 4.58 4.27
C TRP A 754 21.16 4.46 3.16
N GLN A 755 20.73 4.24 1.92
CA GLN A 755 21.62 3.98 0.78
C GLN A 755 21.86 5.23 -0.07
N ALA A 756 23.08 5.37 -0.58
CA ALA A 756 23.45 6.41 -1.53
C ALA A 756 23.09 6.00 -2.97
N ASP A 757 21.80 5.81 -3.21
CA ASP A 757 21.25 5.29 -4.46
C ASP A 757 20.43 6.33 -5.23
N GLY A 758 20.25 7.54 -4.70
CA GLY A 758 19.50 8.61 -5.33
C GLY A 758 17.98 8.50 -5.22
N GLU A 759 17.46 7.40 -4.64
CA GLU A 759 16.02 7.21 -4.38
C GLU A 759 15.71 7.14 -2.88
N ASP A 760 16.60 6.59 -2.05
CA ASP A 760 16.35 6.26 -0.66
C ASP A 760 16.14 7.49 0.22
N ILE A 761 15.23 7.36 1.18
CA ILE A 761 14.73 8.47 2.00
C ILE A 761 15.10 8.25 3.47
N ALA A 762 15.48 9.33 4.15
CA ALA A 762 15.40 9.45 5.60
C ALA A 762 14.19 10.32 5.96
N LEU A 763 13.32 9.81 6.82
CA LEU A 763 12.22 10.58 7.40
C LEU A 763 12.64 11.11 8.75
N LEU A 764 12.35 12.37 9.04
CA LEU A 764 12.67 13.00 10.31
C LEU A 764 11.39 13.56 10.92
N ASP A 765 10.98 12.99 12.05
CA ASP A 765 9.98 13.64 12.91
C ASP A 765 10.65 14.81 13.62
N VAL A 766 10.03 15.98 13.49
CA VAL A 766 10.48 17.25 14.06
C VAL A 766 9.47 17.63 15.13
N GLU A 767 9.85 17.44 16.39
CA GLU A 767 8.99 17.70 17.53
C GLU A 767 9.49 18.91 18.32
N VAL A 768 8.55 19.73 18.79
CA VAL A 768 8.82 20.72 19.83
C VAL A 768 8.45 20.11 21.17
N ILE A 769 9.43 20.11 22.08
CA ILE A 769 9.35 19.44 23.38
C ILE A 769 9.56 20.43 24.53
N ASP A 770 8.96 20.13 25.68
CA ASP A 770 9.24 20.82 26.94
C ASP A 770 10.57 20.35 27.57
N ALA A 771 10.91 20.90 28.75
CA ALA A 771 12.17 20.62 29.43
C ALA A 771 12.31 19.15 29.85
N GLU A 772 11.21 18.44 30.03
CA GLU A 772 11.11 17.02 30.39
C GLU A 772 11.10 16.10 29.14
N GLY A 773 11.14 16.67 27.94
CA GLY A 773 11.19 15.94 26.67
C GLY A 773 9.84 15.43 26.16
N ARG A 774 8.73 15.97 26.67
CA ARG A 774 7.37 15.66 26.22
C ARG A 774 7.01 16.58 25.04
N ARG A 775 6.37 16.03 24.00
CA ARG A 775 5.87 16.83 22.86
C ARG A 775 4.84 17.83 23.34
N VAL A 776 5.05 19.12 23.09
CA VAL A 776 4.09 20.19 23.43
C VAL A 776 2.94 20.16 22.42
N PRO A 777 1.75 19.63 22.77
CA PRO A 777 0.72 19.31 21.78
C PRO A 777 0.03 20.54 21.20
N THR A 778 0.27 21.73 21.76
CA THR A 778 -0.33 23.01 21.35
C THR A 778 0.60 23.87 20.50
N ASP A 779 1.82 23.40 20.21
CA ASP A 779 2.78 24.13 19.38
C ASP A 779 2.45 23.98 17.88
N ASP A 780 2.35 25.10 17.17
CA ASP A 780 2.01 25.17 15.74
C ASP A 780 2.82 26.25 15.00
N ALA A 781 4.12 26.31 15.28
CA ALA A 781 4.99 27.41 14.87
C ALA A 781 6.16 26.94 13.99
N ARG A 782 6.67 27.86 13.17
CA ARG A 782 7.75 27.62 12.20
C ARG A 782 9.02 27.10 12.88
N VAL A 783 9.60 26.06 12.29
CA VAL A 783 10.95 25.55 12.55
C VAL A 783 11.76 25.70 11.26
N ASP A 784 12.97 26.22 11.37
CA ASP A 784 13.92 26.40 10.26
C ASP A 784 14.93 25.25 10.22
N PHE A 785 15.31 24.85 9.01
CA PHE A 785 16.21 23.72 8.77
C PHE A 785 17.46 24.13 7.98
N THR A 786 18.56 23.45 8.26
CA THR A 786 19.71 23.37 7.36
C THR A 786 20.00 21.90 7.04
N CYS A 787 20.25 21.56 5.78
CA CYS A 787 20.67 20.24 5.36
C CYS A 787 21.99 20.37 4.59
N THR A 788 23.05 19.71 5.08
CA THR A 788 24.40 19.76 4.47
C THR A 788 24.95 18.36 4.27
N GLY A 789 25.80 18.17 3.27
CA GLY A 789 26.27 16.85 2.83
C GLY A 789 25.60 16.38 1.54
N PRO A 790 25.91 15.16 1.06
CA PRO A 790 25.47 14.67 -0.25
C PRO A 790 24.01 14.16 -0.23
N ALA A 791 23.06 15.08 -0.02
CA ALA A 791 21.63 14.81 0.08
C ALA A 791 20.78 15.88 -0.63
N ILE A 792 19.52 15.54 -0.89
CA ILE A 792 18.51 16.44 -1.45
C ILE A 792 17.40 16.60 -0.41
N TRP A 793 17.22 17.82 0.11
CA TRP A 793 16.10 18.14 0.99
C TRP A 793 14.78 18.07 0.23
N ARG A 794 13.76 17.44 0.82
CA ARG A 794 12.41 17.33 0.25
C ARG A 794 11.32 18.00 1.09
N GLY A 795 11.66 18.44 2.30
CA GLY A 795 10.72 19.10 3.20
C GLY A 795 9.61 18.16 3.66
N GLY A 796 8.49 18.77 4.05
CA GLY A 796 7.24 18.10 4.40
C GLY A 796 6.09 18.94 3.86
N TYR A 797 4.99 19.07 4.61
CA TYR A 797 3.94 20.02 4.28
C TYR A 797 3.21 20.52 5.53
N ASN A 798 2.45 21.60 5.36
CA ASN A 798 1.41 22.04 6.28
C ASN A 798 0.09 22.03 5.54
N SER A 799 -0.87 21.21 5.96
CA SER A 799 -2.11 20.99 5.22
C SER A 799 -2.90 22.28 4.98
N GLY A 800 -2.88 23.17 5.97
CA GLY A 800 -3.60 24.44 5.93
C GLY A 800 -2.84 25.61 5.29
N LYS A 801 -1.73 25.34 4.61
CA LYS A 801 -0.86 26.39 4.06
C LYS A 801 -0.43 26.08 2.63
N LEU A 802 -0.72 27.05 1.77
CA LEU A 802 -0.18 27.10 0.41
C LEU A 802 1.35 27.12 0.45
N ASP A 803 1.96 26.58 -0.61
CA ASP A 803 3.40 26.65 -0.84
C ASP A 803 4.27 26.19 0.34
N SER A 804 3.79 25.21 1.12
CA SER A 804 4.52 24.73 2.30
C SER A 804 5.57 23.67 2.00
N THR A 805 5.48 22.97 0.86
CA THR A 805 6.40 21.92 0.46
C THR A 805 7.79 22.45 0.07
N ASN A 806 8.81 21.59 0.15
CA ASN A 806 10.21 21.84 -0.27
C ASN A 806 10.99 22.94 0.47
N ASN A 807 10.33 23.83 1.19
CA ASN A 807 10.98 24.89 1.97
C ASN A 807 11.94 24.32 3.02
N LEU A 808 13.03 25.05 3.30
CA LEU A 808 13.91 24.80 4.45
C LEU A 808 13.31 25.34 5.76
N TYR A 809 11.99 25.40 5.85
CA TYR A 809 11.24 25.67 7.05
C TYR A 809 9.88 24.98 6.97
N LEU A 810 9.31 24.66 8.11
CA LEU A 810 7.97 24.08 8.20
C LEU A 810 7.37 24.39 9.56
N ASN A 811 6.06 24.57 9.66
CA ASN A 811 5.42 24.66 10.97
C ASN A 811 5.28 23.26 11.58
N THR A 812 5.53 23.14 12.88
CA THR A 812 4.91 22.06 13.65
C THR A 812 3.39 22.18 13.54
N GLU A 813 2.66 21.08 13.63
CA GLU A 813 1.21 21.08 13.87
C GLU A 813 0.98 20.11 15.03
N CYS A 814 0.27 20.52 16.07
CA CYS A 814 0.13 19.70 17.28
C CYS A 814 1.47 19.26 17.92
N GLY A 815 2.49 20.13 17.84
CA GLY A 815 3.84 19.91 18.36
C GLY A 815 4.75 19.04 17.50
N ILE A 816 4.31 18.61 16.32
CA ILE A 816 5.09 17.72 15.44
C ILE A 816 4.87 18.05 13.96
N ASN A 817 5.91 17.87 13.16
CA ASN A 817 5.75 17.62 11.73
C ASN A 817 6.79 16.60 11.25
N ARG A 818 6.73 16.16 10.00
CA ARG A 818 7.69 15.24 9.40
C ARG A 818 8.24 15.81 8.11
N VAL A 819 9.55 15.66 7.95
CA VAL A 819 10.28 16.02 6.73
C VAL A 819 10.99 14.81 6.13
N ALA A 820 11.23 14.85 4.83
CA ALA A 820 11.98 13.85 4.09
C ALA A 820 13.31 14.43 3.55
N VAL A 821 14.33 13.58 3.54
CA VAL A 821 15.64 13.86 2.92
C VAL A 821 15.98 12.70 2.00
N ARG A 822 16.22 12.97 0.72
CA ARG A 822 16.61 11.99 -0.30
C ARG A 822 18.12 11.86 -0.38
N SER A 823 18.62 10.65 -0.52
CA SER A 823 20.04 10.41 -0.76
C SER A 823 20.47 10.91 -2.15
N THR A 824 21.77 11.09 -2.35
CA THR A 824 22.36 11.19 -3.70
C THR A 824 23.12 9.91 -4.02
N LEU A 825 23.73 9.83 -5.21
CA LEU A 825 24.64 8.73 -5.56
C LEU A 825 25.98 8.78 -4.80
N THR A 826 26.27 9.90 -4.13
CA THR A 826 27.51 10.06 -3.37
C THR A 826 27.26 9.67 -1.91
N PRO A 827 27.92 8.62 -1.38
CA PRO A 827 27.82 8.28 0.02
C PRO A 827 28.54 9.33 0.88
N GLY A 828 28.00 9.60 2.07
CA GLY A 828 28.67 10.49 3.00
C GLY A 828 27.85 10.87 4.22
N ALA A 829 28.47 11.66 5.09
CA ALA A 829 27.81 12.23 6.25
C ALA A 829 26.88 13.38 5.82
N ILE A 830 25.65 13.35 6.32
CA ILE A 830 24.61 14.33 6.06
C ILE A 830 24.19 14.89 7.41
N THR A 831 24.29 16.20 7.57
CA THR A 831 23.97 16.89 8.82
C THR A 831 22.72 17.74 8.62
N ILE A 832 21.69 17.45 9.42
CA ILE A 832 20.44 18.18 9.48
C ILE A 832 20.37 18.92 10.81
N THR A 833 20.14 20.23 10.78
CA THR A 833 19.87 21.03 11.97
C THR A 833 18.49 21.63 11.88
N ALA A 834 17.71 21.52 12.94
CA ALA A 834 16.42 22.18 13.12
C ALA A 834 16.55 23.22 14.23
N SER A 835 16.06 24.43 13.98
CA SER A 835 16.22 25.57 14.88
C SER A 835 14.99 26.47 14.89
N ARG A 836 14.77 27.14 16.02
CA ARG A 836 13.75 28.17 16.21
C ARG A 836 14.21 29.11 17.32
N PRO A 837 14.15 30.44 17.17
CA PRO A 837 14.50 31.37 18.24
C PRO A 837 13.78 31.04 19.56
N GLY A 838 14.51 31.07 20.67
CA GLY A 838 13.98 30.74 22.00
C GLY A 838 13.96 29.25 22.35
N LEU A 839 14.24 28.34 21.41
CA LEU A 839 14.38 26.90 21.68
C LEU A 839 15.83 26.44 21.56
N LYS A 840 16.19 25.41 22.33
CA LYS A 840 17.42 24.65 22.06
C LYS A 840 17.29 23.92 20.72
N PRO A 841 18.21 24.14 19.75
CA PRO A 841 18.16 23.47 18.45
C PRO A 841 18.52 21.99 18.55
N ALA A 842 18.15 21.22 17.53
CA ALA A 842 18.56 19.83 17.36
C ALA A 842 19.41 19.68 16.10
N THR A 843 20.52 18.97 16.21
CA THR A 843 21.35 18.58 15.07
C THR A 843 21.46 17.06 15.04
N LEU A 844 21.21 16.47 13.87
CA LEU A 844 21.32 15.05 13.61
C LEU A 844 22.30 14.85 12.46
N GLN A 845 23.28 13.97 12.66
CA GLN A 845 24.16 13.50 11.59
C GLN A 845 23.80 12.06 11.24
N LEU A 846 23.49 11.83 9.97
CA LEU A 846 23.20 10.52 9.38
C LEU A 846 24.24 10.20 8.31
N ASN A 847 24.39 8.94 7.95
CA ASN A 847 25.33 8.52 6.92
C ASN A 847 24.61 7.65 5.88
N THR A 848 24.79 7.99 4.60
CA THR A 848 24.41 7.11 3.50
C THR A 848 25.53 6.11 3.21
N ARG A 849 25.15 4.87 2.93
CA ARG A 849 26.08 3.77 2.60
C ARG A 849 26.26 3.68 1.09
N PRO A 850 27.47 3.34 0.59
CA PRO A 850 27.66 3.07 -0.83
C PRO A 850 26.81 1.88 -1.26
N LEU A 851 26.35 1.91 -2.51
CA LEU A 851 25.77 0.76 -3.18
C LEU A 851 26.79 -0.39 -3.26
N THR A 852 26.33 -1.63 -3.09
CA THR A 852 27.18 -2.81 -3.32
C THR A 852 27.30 -3.10 -4.83
N SER A 853 28.45 -3.59 -5.29
CA SER A 853 28.80 -3.68 -6.72
C SER A 853 27.88 -4.56 -7.59
N ARG A 854 26.99 -5.35 -7.00
CA ARG A 854 26.03 -6.20 -7.73
C ARG A 854 24.80 -5.43 -8.26
N THR A 855 24.71 -4.14 -7.99
CA THR A 855 23.51 -3.32 -8.27
C THR A 855 23.69 -2.34 -9.43
N LEU A 856 24.86 -2.29 -10.08
CA LEU A 856 25.20 -1.22 -11.03
C LEU A 856 25.32 -1.75 -12.47
N LEU A 857 24.39 -1.33 -13.34
CA LEU A 857 24.50 -1.34 -14.80
C LEU A 857 24.29 0.06 -15.37
#